data_AF-A0A058ZP34-F1
#
_entry.id   AF-A0A058ZP34-F1
#
_cell.length_a   1.000
_cell.length_b   1.000
_cell.length_c   1.000
_cell.angle_alpha   90.00
_cell.angle_beta   90.00
_cell.angle_gamma   90.00
#
_symmetry.space_group_name_H-M   'P 1'
#
loop_
_entity.id
_entity.type
_entity.pdbx_description
1 polymer ?
#
loop_
_entity_poly.entity_id
_entity_poly.type
_entity_poly.pdbx_seq_one_letter_code
_entity_poly.pdbx_strand_id
1 'polypeptide(L)'
;MRLLNNVRFQRSLIPIFVAALCAATIVFLAMEVMRDLRVLSTARSDNAQWTLSQAEVEFLDFQHAVDQARYSQAPDLPLVRKEFDIIYSRLQTLSQGTLYAPLRRVPEFDRALVTAMAGLDQMIPQIDGPETHLIAALGSMSETITSLRPTVRDIANAGLHVFAEDSDNSRTEIAQSLLRLAFLATCLVIALLTLLHHARKVGRQARTRGNELELAYGRMNTVLQTSLDAVIVADKAGRILEFNAAAERIFQYQAHEVQGRTIGEICVPDHLRDAHEAGMARHAKDGSKHVVGHGRVRLEGKRRDGEVFPIELALETAQTGEDEIVIAFLRDISRRVAAENELVDARDKALAGEQAKAEFLAMMTHEIRTPLNGVLGNLSLLQDTKLSPSQQRYVRNMGISGKLLMSHVDAVLDIARFESGVVQGQDETIHLGQLMQNIVDSQLSAAEAYGNLLEWSWIGASESWVTTNESRLQQVILNLLGNAIKFTRNGRIAIELERMACDGADRIEVRIIDTGVGIAEQDLPRVFDDFESLHAPLEDGVAGTGLGLGIARRLVDAMGGEIGAESTLGEGSVFWFSFPLVHGVAPPETPAQAVPKDTKSQTILLVEDNEINLRLTEELLTKLGHEVIEARNGQEAVSLAQTQPFDLILMDIRMPVMDGLTATKAIRDGAGPCKDVPIVALSANVLPDARDRFIAGGMSGFLGKPLNKYELSLVLSGASGAGSAPEQDVPQAAENASILALMDRYLAEAQELFDWLESDPEDLREIAERCHKIAGSAAAFGHPDLREALVQLEERATAGDRAGLAQAIETAQKAWRTSPAPCVS
;
A
#
# COMPACT_ATOMS: atom_id res chain seq x y z
N MET A 1 37.90 -6.50 -19.17
CA MET A 1 38.13 -6.25 -20.63
C MET A 1 39.28 -7.05 -21.26
N ARG A 2 40.46 -7.22 -20.62
CA ARG A 2 41.60 -7.94 -21.25
C ARG A 2 41.38 -9.44 -21.57
N LEU A 3 40.58 -10.16 -20.78
CA LEU A 3 40.30 -11.59 -21.02
C LEU A 3 39.35 -11.86 -22.21
N LEU A 4 38.44 -10.93 -22.51
CA LEU A 4 37.51 -11.03 -23.66
C LEU A 4 38.18 -10.70 -25.01
N ASN A 5 39.23 -9.87 -25.01
CA ASN A 5 40.01 -9.58 -26.21
C ASN A 5 40.87 -10.78 -26.65
N ASN A 6 41.40 -11.57 -25.72
CA ASN A 6 42.19 -12.77 -26.06
C ASN A 6 41.36 -13.85 -26.79
N VAL A 7 40.09 -14.01 -26.44
CA VAL A 7 39.20 -15.00 -27.09
C VAL A 7 38.78 -14.57 -28.50
N ARG A 8 38.62 -13.26 -28.75
CA ARG A 8 38.37 -12.73 -30.11
C ARG A 8 39.61 -12.82 -30.99
N PHE A 9 40.80 -12.57 -30.45
CA PHE A 9 42.06 -12.66 -31.20
C PHE A 9 42.38 -14.11 -31.62
N GLN A 10 42.15 -15.08 -30.73
CA GLN A 10 42.34 -16.51 -31.06
C GLN A 10 41.35 -17.03 -32.11
N ARG A 11 40.11 -16.50 -32.17
CA ARG A 11 39.12 -16.92 -33.18
C ARG A 11 39.42 -16.43 -34.60
N SER A 12 40.15 -15.32 -34.76
CA SER A 12 40.56 -14.82 -36.07
C SER A 12 41.84 -15.48 -36.62
N LEU A 13 42.65 -16.11 -35.77
CA LEU A 13 43.90 -16.78 -36.19
C LEU A 13 43.68 -18.14 -36.87
N ILE A 14 42.64 -18.88 -36.46
CA ILE A 14 42.31 -20.20 -37.01
C ILE A 14 42.07 -20.15 -38.55
N PRO A 15 41.22 -19.28 -39.10
CA PRO A 15 41.00 -19.24 -40.55
C PRO A 15 42.25 -18.79 -41.33
N ILE A 16 43.08 -17.91 -40.75
CA ILE A 16 44.36 -17.50 -41.35
C ILE A 16 45.33 -18.68 -41.42
N PHE A 17 45.42 -19.46 -40.33
CA PHE A 17 46.24 -20.67 -40.28
C PHE A 17 45.76 -21.73 -41.28
N VAL A 18 44.45 -21.97 -41.37
CA VAL A 18 43.87 -22.91 -42.35
C VAL A 18 44.12 -22.44 -43.79
N ALA A 19 44.02 -21.15 -44.08
CA ALA A 19 44.33 -20.59 -45.40
C ALA A 19 45.82 -20.77 -45.76
N ALA A 20 46.74 -20.52 -44.82
CA ALA A 20 48.17 -20.74 -45.00
C ALA A 20 48.49 -22.22 -45.25
N LEU A 21 47.84 -23.12 -44.49
CA LEU A 21 47.98 -24.56 -44.69
C LEU A 21 47.47 -25.00 -46.08
N CYS A 22 46.33 -24.47 -46.52
CA CYS A 22 45.80 -24.74 -47.87
C CYS A 22 46.79 -24.28 -48.96
N ALA A 23 47.37 -23.08 -48.82
CA ALA A 23 48.35 -22.56 -49.77
C ALA A 23 49.61 -23.44 -49.81
N ALA A 24 50.12 -23.87 -48.65
CA ALA A 24 51.26 -24.78 -48.57
C ALA A 24 50.96 -26.13 -49.25
N THR A 25 49.76 -26.69 -49.04
CA THR A 25 49.33 -27.94 -49.69
C THR A 25 49.23 -27.79 -51.21
N ILE A 26 48.73 -26.65 -51.72
CA ILE A 26 48.68 -26.37 -53.17
C ILE A 26 50.09 -26.36 -53.77
N VAL A 27 51.02 -25.65 -53.13
CA VAL A 27 52.42 -25.58 -53.57
C VAL A 27 53.07 -26.96 -53.55
N PHE A 28 52.84 -27.75 -52.50
CA PHE A 28 53.31 -29.13 -52.41
C PHE A 28 52.76 -30.01 -53.55
N LEU A 29 51.45 -29.97 -53.78
CA LEU A 29 50.79 -30.72 -54.86
C LEU A 29 51.34 -30.34 -56.24
N ALA A 30 51.56 -29.04 -56.49
CA ALA A 30 52.12 -28.54 -57.73
C ALA A 30 53.57 -29.02 -57.96
N MET A 31 54.39 -29.07 -56.90
CA MET A 31 55.74 -29.62 -56.98
C MET A 31 55.73 -31.13 -57.27
N GLU A 32 54.81 -31.88 -56.66
CA GLU A 32 54.68 -33.31 -56.87
C GLU A 32 54.23 -33.64 -58.31
N VAL A 33 53.22 -32.92 -58.84
CA VAL A 33 52.81 -33.05 -60.26
C VAL A 33 53.96 -32.74 -61.21
N MET A 34 54.73 -31.68 -60.96
CA MET A 34 55.89 -31.35 -61.79
C MET A 34 57.01 -32.39 -61.72
N ARG A 35 57.16 -33.08 -60.58
CA ARG A 35 58.11 -34.19 -60.43
C ARG A 35 57.64 -35.39 -61.27
N ASP A 36 56.38 -35.76 -61.15
CA ASP A 36 55.82 -36.93 -61.83
C ASP A 36 55.77 -36.74 -63.36
N LEU A 37 55.49 -35.51 -63.83
CA LEU A 37 55.58 -35.15 -65.26
C LEU A 37 56.99 -35.31 -65.83
N ARG A 38 58.05 -35.09 -65.05
CA ARG A 38 59.43 -35.35 -65.51
C ARG A 38 59.70 -36.84 -65.64
N VAL A 39 59.17 -37.66 -64.73
CA VAL A 39 59.32 -39.12 -64.76
C VAL A 39 58.60 -39.74 -65.96
N LEU A 40 57.43 -39.22 -66.33
CA LEU A 40 56.68 -39.67 -67.51
C LEU A 40 57.33 -39.33 -68.87
N SER A 41 58.38 -38.49 -68.90
CA SER A 41 59.04 -38.09 -70.17
C SER A 41 60.00 -39.14 -70.76
N THR A 42 59.93 -40.39 -70.29
CA THR A 42 60.80 -41.52 -70.66
C THR A 42 60.44 -42.21 -71.99
N ALA A 43 60.25 -41.45 -73.08
CA ALA A 43 60.15 -41.99 -74.44
C ALA A 43 61.41 -42.78 -74.93
N ARG A 44 62.40 -43.01 -74.06
CA ARG A 44 63.63 -43.77 -74.35
C ARG A 44 63.50 -45.28 -74.06
N SER A 45 62.55 -45.75 -73.24
CA SER A 45 62.40 -47.19 -72.93
C SER A 45 61.89 -47.98 -74.13
N ASP A 46 60.96 -47.42 -74.90
CA ASP A 46 60.27 -48.12 -75.98
C ASP A 46 61.23 -48.49 -77.12
N ASN A 47 62.20 -47.60 -77.41
CA ASN A 47 63.23 -47.86 -78.40
C ASN A 47 64.23 -48.94 -77.92
N ALA A 48 64.46 -49.04 -76.61
CA ALA A 48 65.33 -50.05 -76.02
C ALA A 48 64.71 -51.45 -76.09
N GLN A 49 63.41 -51.57 -75.76
CA GLN A 49 62.65 -52.82 -75.89
C GLN A 49 62.60 -53.29 -77.34
N TRP A 50 62.32 -52.38 -78.28
CA TRP A 50 62.28 -52.71 -79.70
C TRP A 50 63.63 -53.23 -80.23
N THR A 51 64.73 -52.56 -79.87
CA THR A 51 66.10 -52.98 -80.26
C THR A 51 66.42 -54.39 -79.76
N LEU A 52 65.95 -54.72 -78.56
CA LEU A 52 66.18 -56.04 -77.96
C LEU A 52 65.37 -57.14 -78.67
N SER A 53 64.10 -56.88 -79.00
CA SER A 53 63.27 -57.82 -79.76
C SER A 53 63.77 -58.03 -81.19
N GLN A 54 64.43 -57.03 -81.79
CA GLN A 54 65.01 -57.16 -83.12
C GLN A 54 66.26 -58.04 -83.18
N ALA A 55 67.04 -58.14 -82.09
CA ALA A 55 68.31 -58.86 -82.11
C ALA A 55 68.17 -60.35 -82.49
N GLU A 56 67.09 -61.02 -82.06
CA GLU A 56 66.82 -62.39 -82.47
C GLU A 56 66.46 -62.49 -83.96
N VAL A 57 65.66 -61.55 -84.47
CA VAL A 57 65.27 -61.51 -85.89
C VAL A 57 66.48 -61.30 -86.79
N GLU A 58 67.33 -60.31 -86.47
CA GLU A 58 68.55 -60.02 -87.23
C GLU A 58 69.55 -61.19 -87.17
N PHE A 59 69.60 -61.91 -86.04
CA PHE A 59 70.41 -63.13 -85.94
C PHE A 59 69.86 -64.28 -86.80
N LEU A 60 68.53 -64.40 -86.91
CA LEU A 60 67.89 -65.36 -87.80
C LEU A 60 68.12 -65.01 -89.28
N ASP A 61 68.10 -63.73 -89.64
CA ASP A 61 68.44 -63.25 -90.99
C ASP A 61 69.89 -63.57 -91.34
N PHE A 62 70.82 -63.37 -90.40
CA PHE A 62 72.21 -63.81 -90.55
C PHE A 62 72.34 -65.33 -90.72
N GLN A 63 71.66 -66.12 -89.89
CA GLN A 63 71.63 -67.57 -90.04
C GLN A 63 71.10 -67.98 -91.42
N HIS A 64 70.01 -67.35 -91.87
CA HIS A 64 69.41 -67.64 -93.15
C HIS A 64 70.36 -67.32 -94.31
N ALA A 65 71.06 -66.18 -94.25
CA ALA A 65 72.06 -65.81 -95.25
C ALA A 65 73.20 -66.85 -95.34
N VAL A 66 73.71 -67.33 -94.19
CA VAL A 66 74.76 -68.36 -94.15
C VAL A 66 74.26 -69.70 -94.68
N ASP A 67 73.06 -70.13 -94.29
CA ASP A 67 72.47 -71.39 -94.75
C ASP A 67 72.19 -71.33 -96.27
N GLN A 68 71.68 -70.21 -96.80
CA GLN A 68 71.51 -70.04 -98.25
C GLN A 68 72.84 -70.10 -99.01
N ALA A 69 73.87 -69.41 -98.51
CA ALA A 69 75.20 -69.42 -99.12
C ALA A 69 75.81 -70.83 -99.10
N ARG A 70 75.58 -71.61 -98.05
CA ARG A 70 76.11 -72.98 -97.91
C ARG A 70 75.58 -73.96 -98.96
N TYR A 71 74.32 -73.81 -99.37
CA TYR A 71 73.67 -74.74 -100.31
C TYR A 71 73.53 -74.19 -101.74
N SER A 72 73.89 -72.92 -101.98
CA SER A 72 73.87 -72.30 -103.31
C SER A 72 75.09 -72.70 -104.14
N GLN A 73 74.90 -72.91 -105.44
CA GLN A 73 76.01 -73.07 -106.39
C GLN A 73 76.78 -71.75 -106.64
N ALA A 74 76.14 -70.61 -106.36
CA ALA A 74 76.72 -69.27 -106.42
C ALA A 74 76.38 -68.54 -105.10
N PRO A 75 77.21 -68.65 -104.06
CA PRO A 75 76.92 -68.07 -102.75
C PRO A 75 76.96 -66.53 -102.78
N ASP A 76 75.92 -65.88 -102.25
CA ASP A 76 75.87 -64.43 -102.04
C ASP A 76 76.62 -64.05 -100.76
N LEU A 77 77.95 -64.03 -100.85
CA LEU A 77 78.84 -63.66 -99.75
C LEU A 77 78.68 -62.19 -99.29
N PRO A 78 78.41 -61.21 -100.18
CA PRO A 78 78.07 -59.85 -99.76
C PRO A 78 76.87 -59.79 -98.79
N LEU A 79 75.82 -60.58 -99.03
CA LEU A 79 74.68 -60.66 -98.11
C LEU A 79 75.09 -61.22 -96.75
N VAL A 80 75.89 -62.30 -96.71
CA VAL A 80 76.40 -62.88 -95.45
C VAL A 80 77.20 -61.86 -94.63
N ARG A 81 78.09 -61.10 -95.27
CA ARG A 81 78.87 -60.04 -94.60
C ARG A 81 77.98 -58.94 -94.07
N LYS A 82 77.02 -58.47 -94.87
CA LYS A 82 76.08 -57.42 -94.46
C LYS A 82 75.26 -57.84 -93.24
N GLU A 83 74.68 -59.04 -93.25
CA GLU A 83 73.87 -59.52 -92.13
C GLU A 83 74.74 -59.80 -90.88
N PHE A 84 76.00 -60.21 -91.05
CA PHE A 84 76.99 -60.27 -89.96
C PHE A 84 77.25 -58.89 -89.35
N ASP A 85 77.51 -57.87 -90.18
CA ASP A 85 77.77 -56.51 -89.70
C ASP A 85 76.57 -55.94 -88.92
N ILE A 86 75.34 -56.22 -89.37
CA ILE A 86 74.11 -55.80 -88.71
C ILE A 86 74.02 -56.43 -87.32
N ILE A 87 74.10 -57.76 -87.22
CA ILE A 87 73.96 -58.44 -85.92
C ILE A 87 75.13 -58.15 -84.98
N TYR A 88 76.35 -58.02 -85.51
CA TYR A 88 77.53 -57.64 -84.74
C TYR A 88 77.35 -56.25 -84.12
N SER A 89 76.96 -55.26 -84.93
CA SER A 89 76.68 -53.89 -84.48
C SER A 89 75.52 -53.84 -83.46
N ARG A 90 74.50 -54.69 -83.65
CA ARG A 90 73.36 -54.81 -82.72
C ARG A 90 73.78 -55.32 -81.36
N LEU A 91 74.51 -56.45 -81.31
CA LEU A 91 74.99 -57.00 -80.04
C LEU A 91 76.02 -56.06 -79.40
N GLN A 92 76.90 -55.44 -80.19
CA GLN A 92 77.83 -54.43 -79.70
C GLN A 92 77.10 -53.24 -79.05
N THR A 93 76.00 -52.78 -79.65
CA THR A 93 75.14 -51.73 -79.08
C THR A 93 74.55 -52.15 -77.72
N LEU A 94 74.12 -53.40 -77.58
CA LEU A 94 73.65 -53.95 -76.30
C LEU A 94 74.77 -54.06 -75.26
N SER A 95 76.01 -54.32 -75.69
CA SER A 95 77.18 -54.45 -74.80
C SER A 95 77.76 -53.11 -74.35
N GLN A 96 77.83 -52.13 -75.24
CA GLN A 96 78.50 -50.85 -74.96
C GLN A 96 77.53 -49.71 -74.66
N GLY A 97 76.28 -49.79 -75.14
CA GLY A 97 75.27 -48.74 -74.96
C GLY A 97 74.97 -48.45 -73.49
N THR A 98 74.90 -47.17 -73.13
CA THR A 98 74.60 -46.73 -71.75
C THR A 98 73.17 -47.04 -71.33
N LEU A 99 72.23 -47.05 -72.28
CA LEU A 99 70.82 -47.40 -72.06
C LEU A 99 70.63 -48.85 -71.59
N TYR A 100 71.51 -49.77 -72.02
CA TYR A 100 71.46 -51.20 -71.69
C TYR A 100 72.36 -51.57 -70.50
N ALA A 101 73.02 -50.59 -69.88
CA ALA A 101 73.85 -50.82 -68.69
C ALA A 101 73.10 -51.50 -67.53
N PRO A 102 71.81 -51.22 -67.26
CA PRO A 102 71.05 -51.95 -66.25
C PRO A 102 70.87 -53.43 -66.60
N LEU A 103 70.63 -53.76 -67.88
CA LEU A 103 70.43 -55.14 -68.33
C LEU A 103 71.71 -55.98 -68.15
N ARG A 104 72.89 -55.38 -68.36
CA ARG A 104 74.18 -56.04 -68.11
C ARG A 104 74.48 -56.33 -66.63
N ARG A 105 73.66 -55.84 -65.70
CA ARG A 105 73.73 -56.25 -64.29
C ARG A 105 72.97 -57.53 -64.02
N VAL A 106 72.10 -57.95 -64.94
CA VAL A 106 71.35 -59.21 -64.84
C VAL A 106 72.27 -60.33 -65.30
N PRO A 107 72.62 -61.29 -64.42
CA PRO A 107 73.64 -62.30 -64.72
C PRO A 107 73.32 -63.15 -65.96
N GLU A 108 72.04 -63.47 -66.17
CA GLU A 108 71.58 -64.26 -67.32
C GLU A 108 71.76 -63.50 -68.64
N PHE A 109 71.40 -62.21 -68.67
CA PHE A 109 71.54 -61.35 -69.84
C PHE A 109 73.01 -61.11 -70.19
N ASP A 110 73.84 -60.76 -69.21
CA ASP A 110 75.26 -60.47 -69.42
C ASP A 110 76.02 -61.71 -69.90
N ARG A 111 75.77 -62.86 -69.25
CA ARG A 111 76.38 -64.13 -69.66
C ARG A 111 76.00 -64.51 -71.09
N ALA A 112 74.72 -64.39 -71.46
CA ALA A 112 74.27 -64.68 -72.80
C ALA A 112 74.88 -63.71 -73.83
N LEU A 113 74.93 -62.42 -73.51
CA LEU A 113 75.51 -61.39 -74.38
C LEU A 113 77.01 -61.59 -74.61
N VAL A 114 77.78 -61.85 -73.55
CA VAL A 114 79.22 -62.15 -73.66
C VAL A 114 79.46 -63.41 -74.49
N THR A 115 78.64 -64.45 -74.28
CA THR A 115 78.75 -65.72 -75.03
C THR A 115 78.43 -65.53 -76.51
N ALA A 116 77.38 -64.77 -76.84
CA ALA A 116 77.01 -64.45 -78.22
C ALA A 116 78.09 -63.60 -78.91
N MET A 117 78.62 -62.59 -78.23
CA MET A 117 79.69 -61.75 -78.77
C MET A 117 80.96 -62.55 -79.04
N ALA A 118 81.39 -63.38 -78.10
CA ALA A 118 82.57 -64.24 -78.27
C ALA A 118 82.39 -65.22 -79.44
N GLY A 119 81.17 -65.71 -79.65
CA GLY A 119 80.82 -66.54 -80.80
C GLY A 119 80.92 -65.80 -82.14
N LEU A 120 80.44 -64.55 -82.21
CA LEU A 120 80.60 -63.71 -83.41
C LEU A 120 82.06 -63.29 -83.64
N ASP A 121 82.80 -62.96 -82.58
CA ASP A 121 84.22 -62.58 -82.66
C ASP A 121 85.07 -63.70 -83.26
N GLN A 122 84.74 -64.96 -82.99
CA GLN A 122 85.40 -66.12 -83.60
C GLN A 122 85.16 -66.23 -85.12
N MET A 123 84.07 -65.65 -85.63
CA MET A 123 83.74 -65.65 -87.06
C MET A 123 84.41 -64.51 -87.83
N ILE A 124 84.89 -63.45 -87.16
CA ILE A 124 85.51 -62.28 -87.80
C ILE A 124 86.60 -62.66 -88.81
N PRO A 125 87.59 -63.52 -88.50
CA PRO A 125 88.65 -63.86 -89.45
C PRO A 125 88.13 -64.59 -90.71
N GLN A 126 87.01 -65.31 -90.59
CA GLN A 126 86.37 -66.01 -91.69
C GLN A 126 85.55 -65.04 -92.54
N ILE A 127 84.80 -64.16 -91.89
CA ILE A 127 84.02 -63.09 -92.51
C ILE A 127 84.93 -62.15 -93.28
N ASP A 128 86.02 -61.66 -92.68
CA ASP A 128 86.94 -60.69 -93.30
C ASP A 128 87.93 -61.31 -94.30
N GLY A 129 88.06 -62.64 -94.30
CA GLY A 129 88.96 -63.38 -95.17
C GLY A 129 88.59 -63.33 -96.67
N PRO A 130 89.44 -63.86 -97.56
CA PRO A 130 89.12 -64.03 -98.98
C PRO A 130 87.87 -64.88 -99.20
N GLU A 131 87.13 -64.66 -100.29
CA GLU A 131 85.88 -65.40 -100.60
C GLU A 131 86.04 -66.92 -100.53
N THR A 132 87.18 -67.46 -100.96
CA THR A 132 87.48 -68.89 -100.92
C THR A 132 87.54 -69.46 -99.50
N HIS A 133 88.05 -68.68 -98.54
CA HIS A 133 88.10 -69.08 -97.12
C HIS A 133 86.73 -68.98 -96.47
N LEU A 134 85.95 -67.94 -96.78
CA LEU A 134 84.59 -67.78 -96.27
C LEU A 134 83.71 -68.94 -96.74
N ILE A 135 83.76 -69.31 -98.03
CA ILE A 135 83.00 -70.45 -98.57
C ILE A 135 83.33 -71.75 -97.84
N ALA A 136 84.62 -72.02 -97.57
CA ALA A 136 85.05 -73.21 -96.84
C ALA A 136 84.58 -73.20 -95.37
N ALA A 137 84.42 -72.03 -94.77
CA ALA A 137 83.98 -71.85 -93.39
C ALA A 137 82.45 -71.87 -93.20
N LEU A 138 81.64 -71.71 -94.25
CA LEU A 138 80.17 -71.66 -94.15
C LEU A 138 79.56 -72.86 -93.39
N GLY A 139 80.15 -74.04 -93.53
CA GLY A 139 79.72 -75.25 -92.82
C GLY A 139 79.89 -75.15 -91.29
N SER A 140 81.10 -74.78 -90.83
CA SER A 140 81.39 -74.62 -89.40
C SER A 140 80.74 -73.37 -88.80
N MET A 141 80.56 -72.31 -89.60
CA MET A 141 79.78 -71.13 -89.22
C MET A 141 78.31 -71.48 -88.98
N SER A 142 77.67 -72.23 -89.89
CA SER A 142 76.28 -72.67 -89.74
C SER A 142 76.07 -73.49 -88.44
N GLU A 143 77.00 -74.38 -88.10
CA GLU A 143 76.97 -75.12 -86.82
C GLU A 143 77.10 -74.19 -85.61
N THR A 144 78.06 -73.26 -85.66
CA THR A 144 78.30 -72.30 -84.57
C THR A 144 77.08 -71.38 -84.39
N ILE A 145 76.52 -70.83 -85.47
CA ILE A 145 75.31 -69.99 -85.45
C ILE A 145 74.12 -70.77 -84.88
N THR A 146 73.94 -72.03 -85.29
CA THR A 146 72.86 -72.88 -84.76
C THR A 146 72.98 -73.10 -83.25
N SER A 147 74.20 -73.27 -82.75
CA SER A 147 74.47 -73.39 -81.31
C SER A 147 74.34 -72.07 -80.52
N LEU A 148 74.56 -70.93 -81.17
CA LEU A 148 74.41 -69.60 -80.57
C LEU A 148 72.96 -69.10 -80.57
N ARG A 149 72.08 -69.62 -81.44
CA ARG A 149 70.67 -69.20 -81.52
C ARG A 149 69.96 -69.16 -80.17
N PRO A 150 70.02 -70.20 -79.31
CA PRO A 150 69.38 -70.15 -77.98
C PRO A 150 69.94 -69.01 -77.12
N THR A 151 71.25 -68.75 -77.22
CA THR A 151 71.93 -67.70 -76.47
C THR A 151 71.42 -66.31 -76.86
N VAL A 152 71.23 -66.04 -78.15
CA VAL A 152 70.69 -64.75 -78.61
C VAL A 152 69.23 -64.57 -78.19
N ARG A 153 68.45 -65.66 -78.20
CA ARG A 153 67.09 -65.66 -77.66
C ARG A 153 67.05 -65.41 -76.15
N ASP A 154 68.01 -65.93 -75.40
CA ASP A 154 68.13 -65.69 -73.95
C ASP A 154 68.43 -64.22 -73.65
N ILE A 155 69.25 -63.54 -74.47
CA ILE A 155 69.46 -62.08 -74.38
C ILE A 155 68.12 -61.34 -74.53
N ALA A 156 67.34 -61.69 -75.57
CA ALA A 156 66.07 -61.04 -75.84
C ALA A 156 65.04 -61.28 -74.71
N ASN A 157 64.88 -62.53 -74.25
CA ASN A 157 63.94 -62.88 -73.19
C ASN A 157 64.32 -62.25 -71.84
N ALA A 158 65.59 -62.34 -71.44
CA ALA A 158 66.04 -61.81 -70.15
C ALA A 158 65.88 -60.28 -70.10
N GLY A 159 66.21 -59.58 -71.18
CA GLY A 159 66.02 -58.13 -71.21
C GLY A 159 64.54 -57.72 -71.30
N LEU A 160 63.69 -58.47 -72.02
CA LEU A 160 62.24 -58.20 -72.07
C LEU A 160 61.58 -58.41 -70.70
N HIS A 161 62.00 -59.42 -69.94
CA HIS A 161 61.50 -59.65 -68.58
C HIS A 161 61.80 -58.47 -67.65
N VAL A 162 63.05 -57.97 -67.67
CA VAL A 162 63.46 -56.82 -66.84
C VAL A 162 62.64 -55.57 -67.19
N PHE A 163 62.41 -55.33 -68.47
CA PHE A 163 61.59 -54.19 -68.90
C PHE A 163 60.11 -54.35 -68.56
N ALA A 164 59.56 -55.57 -68.58
CA ALA A 164 58.19 -55.83 -68.14
C ALA A 164 58.04 -55.53 -66.63
N GLU A 165 59.00 -55.98 -65.82
CA GLU A 165 59.04 -55.72 -64.38
C GLU A 165 59.20 -54.22 -64.05
N ASP A 166 60.09 -53.52 -64.77
CA ASP A 166 60.29 -52.07 -64.63
C ASP A 166 59.05 -51.26 -65.04
N SER A 167 58.36 -51.69 -66.11
CA SER A 167 57.09 -51.10 -66.55
C SER A 167 55.98 -51.32 -65.51
N ASP A 168 55.87 -52.52 -64.93
CA ASP A 168 54.86 -52.81 -63.90
C ASP A 168 55.14 -52.04 -62.60
N ASN A 169 56.40 -51.95 -62.17
CA ASN A 169 56.80 -51.11 -61.04
C ASN A 169 56.46 -49.64 -61.30
N SER A 170 56.83 -49.10 -62.47
CA SER A 170 56.49 -47.73 -62.86
C SER A 170 54.98 -47.49 -62.87
N ARG A 171 54.17 -48.43 -63.38
CA ARG A 171 52.69 -48.33 -63.37
C ARG A 171 52.15 -48.27 -61.95
N THR A 172 52.66 -49.09 -61.03
CA THR A 172 52.22 -49.07 -59.62
C THR A 172 52.64 -47.79 -58.91
N GLU A 173 53.85 -47.27 -59.16
CA GLU A 173 54.33 -46.00 -58.60
C GLU A 173 53.50 -44.81 -59.10
N ILE A 174 53.18 -44.78 -60.40
CA ILE A 174 52.30 -43.75 -60.99
C ILE A 174 50.90 -43.86 -60.36
N ALA A 175 50.33 -45.06 -60.25
CA ALA A 175 49.01 -45.26 -59.64
C ALA A 175 48.97 -44.80 -58.18
N GLN A 176 50.01 -45.13 -57.39
CA GLN A 176 50.11 -44.67 -56.00
C GLN A 176 50.27 -43.15 -55.90
N SER A 177 51.04 -42.53 -56.80
CA SER A 177 51.22 -41.08 -56.84
C SER A 177 49.91 -40.37 -57.20
N LEU A 178 49.16 -40.90 -58.18
CA LEU A 178 47.82 -40.42 -58.53
C LEU A 178 46.83 -40.53 -57.35
N LEU A 179 46.84 -41.64 -56.62
CA LEU A 179 45.98 -41.82 -55.44
C LEU A 179 46.33 -40.86 -54.30
N ARG A 180 47.62 -40.64 -54.03
CA ARG A 180 48.07 -39.65 -53.02
C ARG A 180 47.64 -38.25 -53.42
N LEU A 181 47.82 -37.89 -54.69
CA LEU A 181 47.41 -36.60 -55.22
C LEU A 181 45.88 -36.40 -55.12
N ALA A 182 45.09 -37.40 -55.49
CA ALA A 182 43.63 -37.37 -55.38
C ALA A 182 43.17 -37.18 -53.92
N PHE A 183 43.82 -37.87 -52.98
CA PHE A 183 43.56 -37.72 -51.56
C PHE A 183 43.87 -36.29 -51.06
N LEU A 184 45.06 -35.77 -51.34
CA LEU A 184 45.46 -34.42 -50.95
C LEU A 184 44.55 -33.34 -51.57
N ALA A 185 44.20 -33.48 -52.84
CA ALA A 185 43.25 -32.59 -53.52
C ALA A 185 41.86 -32.62 -52.85
N THR A 186 41.38 -33.80 -52.47
CA THR A 186 40.09 -33.95 -51.77
C THR A 186 40.13 -33.27 -50.39
N CYS A 187 41.18 -33.49 -49.61
CA CYS A 187 41.38 -32.82 -48.32
C CYS A 187 41.41 -31.30 -48.45
N LEU A 188 42.09 -30.78 -49.48
CA LEU A 188 42.14 -29.35 -49.77
C LEU A 188 40.76 -28.77 -50.09
N VAL A 189 39.97 -29.45 -50.94
CA VAL A 189 38.61 -29.02 -51.27
C VAL A 189 37.72 -28.96 -50.03
N ILE A 190 37.79 -29.97 -49.15
CA ILE A 190 37.04 -29.99 -47.89
C ILE A 190 37.47 -28.82 -46.98
N ALA A 191 38.77 -28.54 -46.86
CA ALA A 191 39.28 -27.42 -46.09
C ALA A 191 38.80 -26.06 -46.64
N LEU A 192 38.79 -25.88 -47.96
CA LEU A 192 38.27 -24.65 -48.59
C LEU A 192 36.75 -24.48 -48.40
N LEU A 193 35.98 -25.57 -48.52
CA LEU A 193 34.53 -25.54 -48.29
C LEU A 193 34.17 -25.18 -46.84
N THR A 194 34.91 -25.73 -45.87
CA THR A 194 34.71 -25.41 -44.45
C THR A 194 35.09 -23.96 -44.13
N LEU A 195 36.18 -23.44 -44.70
CA LEU A 195 36.56 -22.03 -44.57
C LEU A 195 35.51 -21.10 -45.20
N LEU A 196 35.00 -21.42 -46.39
CA LEU A 196 33.94 -20.67 -47.05
C LEU A 196 32.64 -20.67 -46.23
N HIS A 197 32.25 -21.82 -45.67
CA HIS A 197 31.10 -21.93 -44.77
C HIS A 197 31.27 -21.03 -43.53
N HIS A 198 32.46 -21.05 -42.91
CA HIS A 198 32.75 -20.24 -41.74
C HIS A 198 32.72 -18.74 -42.06
N ALA A 199 33.34 -18.32 -43.17
CA ALA A 199 33.33 -16.94 -43.64
C ALA A 199 31.89 -16.45 -43.90
N ARG A 200 31.05 -17.27 -44.54
CA ARG A 200 29.62 -16.94 -44.73
C ARG A 200 28.87 -16.81 -43.41
N LYS A 201 29.12 -17.70 -42.44
CA LYS A 201 28.48 -17.64 -41.12
C LYS A 201 28.85 -16.37 -40.36
N VAL A 202 30.14 -16.01 -40.34
CA VAL A 202 30.62 -14.78 -39.69
C VAL A 202 30.07 -13.54 -40.39
N GLY A 203 30.05 -13.51 -41.72
CA GLY A 203 29.49 -12.40 -42.49
C GLY A 203 27.99 -12.20 -42.24
N ARG A 204 27.22 -13.29 -42.14
CA ARG A 204 25.80 -13.23 -41.77
C ARG A 204 25.61 -12.68 -40.36
N GLN A 205 26.37 -13.16 -39.38
CA GLN A 205 26.31 -12.67 -38.00
C GLN A 205 26.69 -11.19 -37.86
N ALA A 206 27.67 -10.73 -38.64
CA ALA A 206 28.06 -9.32 -38.65
C ALA A 206 26.93 -8.44 -39.20
N ARG A 207 26.28 -8.86 -40.29
CA ARG A 207 25.14 -8.13 -40.87
C ARG A 207 23.93 -8.07 -39.94
N THR A 208 23.55 -9.19 -39.31
CA THR A 208 22.41 -9.19 -38.38
C THR A 208 22.66 -8.26 -37.19
N ARG A 209 23.86 -8.30 -36.60
CA ARG A 209 24.22 -7.39 -35.51
C ARG A 209 24.26 -5.93 -35.95
N GLY A 210 24.72 -5.64 -37.16
CA GLY A 210 24.70 -4.29 -37.73
C GLY A 210 23.28 -3.75 -37.83
N ASN A 211 22.37 -4.53 -38.42
CA ASN A 211 20.97 -4.15 -38.56
C ASN A 211 20.25 -4.05 -37.20
N GLU A 212 20.52 -4.95 -36.25
CA GLU A 212 19.98 -4.88 -34.89
C GLU A 212 20.43 -3.62 -34.17
N LEU A 213 21.70 -3.23 -34.33
CA LEU A 213 22.24 -2.01 -33.76
C LEU A 213 21.58 -0.77 -34.39
N GLU A 214 21.45 -0.74 -35.71
CA GLU A 214 20.79 0.37 -36.42
C GLU A 214 19.31 0.50 -36.04
N LEU A 215 18.58 -0.62 -35.94
CA LEU A 215 17.21 -0.64 -35.44
C LEU A 215 17.11 -0.21 -33.97
N ALA A 216 18.06 -0.61 -33.13
CA ALA A 216 18.10 -0.20 -31.73
C ALA A 216 18.36 1.31 -31.60
N TYR A 217 19.33 1.86 -32.35
CA TYR A 217 19.59 3.29 -32.42
C TYR A 217 18.38 4.07 -32.96
N GLY A 218 17.78 3.60 -34.06
CA GLY A 218 16.58 4.21 -34.63
C GLY A 218 15.41 4.20 -33.66
N ARG A 219 15.16 3.07 -32.97
CA ARG A 219 14.13 2.97 -31.93
C ARG A 219 14.38 3.94 -30.78
N MET A 220 15.61 4.02 -30.28
CA MET A 220 15.95 4.91 -29.18
C MET A 220 15.76 6.38 -29.57
N ASN A 221 16.21 6.78 -30.77
CA ASN A 221 16.00 8.13 -31.27
C ASN A 221 14.49 8.44 -31.46
N THR A 222 13.71 7.50 -32.00
CA THR A 222 12.25 7.66 -32.10
C THR A 222 11.60 7.80 -30.73
N VAL A 223 11.98 7.00 -29.73
CA VAL A 223 11.47 7.13 -28.35
C VAL A 223 11.80 8.51 -27.76
N LEU A 224 13.03 9.00 -27.94
CA LEU A 224 13.43 10.33 -27.47
C LEU A 224 12.65 11.45 -28.19
N GLN A 225 12.46 11.35 -29.50
CA GLN A 225 11.76 12.36 -30.32
C GLN A 225 10.23 12.35 -30.11
N THR A 226 9.64 11.20 -29.82
CA THR A 226 8.19 11.05 -29.56
C THR A 226 7.80 11.27 -28.11
N SER A 227 8.77 11.44 -27.20
CA SER A 227 8.51 11.81 -25.81
C SER A 227 7.64 13.07 -25.74
N LEU A 228 6.68 13.07 -24.82
CA LEU A 228 5.86 14.24 -24.52
C LEU A 228 6.59 15.22 -23.59
N ASP A 229 7.49 14.69 -22.75
CA ASP A 229 8.33 15.48 -21.87
C ASP A 229 9.56 15.96 -22.68
N ALA A 230 9.96 17.22 -22.46
CA ALA A 230 11.18 17.78 -23.01
C ALA A 230 12.39 17.06 -22.42
N VAL A 231 13.29 16.59 -23.29
CA VAL A 231 14.53 15.92 -22.89
C VAL A 231 15.69 16.75 -23.41
N ILE A 232 16.54 17.18 -22.49
CA ILE A 232 17.75 17.95 -22.76
C ILE A 232 18.93 17.17 -22.20
N VAL A 233 19.89 16.83 -23.05
CA VAL A 233 21.14 16.18 -22.62
C VAL A 233 22.25 17.21 -22.67
N ALA A 234 23.03 17.34 -21.61
CA ALA A 234 24.15 18.27 -21.52
C ALA A 234 25.41 17.62 -20.95
N ASP A 235 26.56 18.23 -21.22
CA ASP A 235 27.85 17.84 -20.63
C ASP A 235 27.99 18.33 -19.17
N LYS A 236 29.12 18.00 -18.52
CA LYS A 236 29.46 18.47 -17.16
C LYS A 236 29.47 20.01 -17.01
N ALA A 237 29.68 20.75 -18.09
CA ALA A 237 29.69 22.21 -18.11
C ALA A 237 28.29 22.79 -18.40
N GLY A 238 27.27 21.95 -18.60
CA GLY A 238 25.90 22.38 -18.90
C GLY A 238 25.68 22.79 -20.35
N ARG A 239 26.58 22.41 -21.28
CA ARG A 239 26.41 22.65 -22.72
C ARG A 239 25.48 21.60 -23.31
N ILE A 240 24.48 22.04 -24.05
CA ILE A 240 23.46 21.18 -24.66
C ILE A 240 24.09 20.33 -25.77
N LEU A 241 24.00 19.02 -25.62
CA LEU A 241 24.41 18.00 -26.60
C LEU A 241 23.21 17.56 -27.43
N GLU A 242 22.09 17.24 -26.78
CA GLU A 242 20.85 16.82 -27.44
C GLU A 242 19.64 17.61 -26.94
N PHE A 243 18.69 17.83 -27.84
CA PHE A 243 17.47 18.59 -27.61
C PHE A 243 16.35 17.96 -28.44
N ASN A 244 15.39 17.29 -27.79
CA ASN A 244 14.34 16.54 -28.49
C ASN A 244 13.21 17.43 -29.01
N ALA A 245 12.34 16.92 -29.91
CA ALA A 245 11.22 17.67 -30.47
C ALA A 245 10.21 18.22 -29.43
N ALA A 246 10.10 17.60 -28.25
CA ALA A 246 9.29 18.16 -27.16
C ALA A 246 9.96 19.39 -26.53
N ALA A 247 11.27 19.36 -26.32
CA ALA A 247 12.03 20.52 -25.86
C ALA A 247 11.94 21.67 -26.88
N GLU A 248 11.98 21.37 -28.18
CA GLU A 248 11.78 22.38 -29.23
C GLU A 248 10.42 23.06 -29.14
N ARG A 249 9.35 22.28 -28.98
CA ARG A 249 7.98 22.81 -28.85
C ARG A 249 7.78 23.59 -27.55
N ILE A 250 8.28 23.08 -26.43
CA ILE A 250 8.10 23.70 -25.11
C ILE A 250 8.92 24.99 -25.01
N PHE A 251 10.21 24.97 -25.34
CA PHE A 251 11.06 26.16 -25.19
C PHE A 251 11.05 27.09 -26.41
N GLN A 252 10.42 26.68 -27.51
CA GLN A 252 10.31 27.42 -28.78
C GLN A 252 11.68 27.70 -29.45
N TYR A 253 12.63 26.78 -29.28
CA TYR A 253 13.94 26.81 -29.93
C TYR A 253 14.11 25.60 -30.85
N GLN A 254 14.85 25.72 -31.95
CA GLN A 254 15.25 24.57 -32.74
C GLN A 254 16.55 23.97 -32.19
N ALA A 255 16.71 22.64 -32.24
CA ALA A 255 17.85 21.94 -31.67
C ALA A 255 19.20 22.46 -32.20
N HIS A 256 19.27 22.77 -33.50
CA HIS A 256 20.47 23.32 -34.14
C HIS A 256 20.84 24.74 -33.69
N GLU A 257 19.89 25.51 -33.12
CA GLU A 257 20.13 26.87 -32.59
C GLU A 257 20.71 26.86 -31.17
N VAL A 258 20.55 25.73 -30.45
CA VAL A 258 20.88 25.61 -29.02
C VAL A 258 22.00 24.61 -28.73
N GLN A 259 22.33 23.71 -29.67
CA GLN A 259 23.46 22.80 -29.53
C GLN A 259 24.78 23.55 -29.26
N GLY A 260 25.49 23.12 -28.22
CA GLY A 260 26.75 23.74 -27.75
C GLY A 260 26.59 24.96 -26.83
N ARG A 261 25.38 25.53 -26.74
CA ARG A 261 25.05 26.62 -25.79
C ARG A 261 24.68 26.06 -24.43
N THR A 262 24.72 26.90 -23.40
CA THR A 262 24.47 26.47 -22.01
C THR A 262 22.99 26.49 -21.66
N ILE A 263 22.50 25.49 -20.92
CA ILE A 263 21.09 25.39 -20.48
C ILE A 263 20.61 26.67 -19.78
N GLY A 264 21.44 27.27 -18.91
CA GLY A 264 21.11 28.48 -18.15
C GLY A 264 20.80 29.71 -19.02
N GLU A 265 21.38 29.78 -20.22
CA GLU A 265 21.12 30.88 -21.15
C GLU A 265 19.72 30.74 -21.79
N ILE A 266 19.35 29.51 -22.13
CA ILE A 266 18.20 29.18 -22.98
C ILE A 266 16.92 29.00 -22.18
N CYS A 267 16.94 28.16 -21.14
CA CYS A 267 15.73 27.64 -20.50
C CYS A 267 15.45 28.22 -19.11
N VAL A 268 16.45 28.88 -18.48
CA VAL A 268 16.34 29.33 -17.08
C VAL A 268 15.94 30.82 -17.02
N PRO A 269 14.91 31.18 -16.21
CA PRO A 269 14.53 32.58 -15.98
C PRO A 269 15.64 33.40 -15.34
N ASP A 270 15.66 34.71 -15.61
CA ASP A 270 16.78 35.58 -15.23
C ASP A 270 17.02 35.63 -13.71
N HIS A 271 15.95 35.57 -12.90
CA HIS A 271 16.03 35.57 -11.44
C HIS A 271 16.51 34.24 -10.83
N LEU A 272 16.53 33.15 -11.60
CA LEU A 272 17.01 31.82 -11.17
C LEU A 272 18.39 31.47 -11.75
N ARG A 273 18.98 32.32 -12.61
CA ARG A 273 20.27 32.04 -13.27
C ARG A 273 21.41 31.87 -12.27
N ASP A 274 21.55 32.78 -11.32
CA ASP A 274 22.62 32.71 -10.32
C ASP A 274 22.55 31.44 -9.47
N ALA A 275 21.32 31.03 -9.09
CA ALA A 275 21.07 29.81 -8.35
C ALA A 275 21.39 28.55 -9.18
N HIS A 276 21.05 28.56 -10.47
CA HIS A 276 21.36 27.48 -11.40
C HIS A 276 22.87 27.37 -11.65
N GLU A 277 23.57 28.48 -11.91
CA GLU A 277 25.03 28.48 -12.11
C GLU A 277 25.77 28.00 -10.86
N ALA A 278 25.36 28.46 -9.67
CA ALA A 278 25.89 27.95 -8.41
C ALA A 278 25.62 26.44 -8.23
N GLY A 279 24.45 25.95 -8.67
CA GLY A 279 24.11 24.53 -8.69
C GLY A 279 25.03 23.70 -9.59
N MET A 280 25.24 24.16 -10.83
CA MET A 280 26.14 23.53 -11.80
C MET A 280 27.59 23.51 -11.30
N ALA A 281 28.08 24.62 -10.73
CA ALA A 281 29.43 24.71 -10.18
C ALA A 281 29.64 23.77 -8.98
N ARG A 282 28.61 23.58 -8.13
CA ARG A 282 28.64 22.60 -7.03
C ARG A 282 28.67 21.17 -7.55
N HIS A 283 27.85 20.85 -8.54
CA HIS A 283 27.81 19.53 -9.16
C HIS A 283 29.17 19.15 -9.78
N ALA A 284 29.81 20.11 -10.47
CA ALA A 284 31.12 19.92 -11.07
C ALA A 284 32.27 19.75 -10.05
N LYS A 285 32.14 20.30 -8.83
CA LYS A 285 33.20 20.27 -7.80
C LYS A 285 33.12 19.07 -6.85
N ASP A 286 31.91 18.69 -6.42
CA ASP A 286 31.73 17.84 -5.23
C ASP A 286 30.88 16.59 -5.51
N GLY A 287 30.33 16.46 -6.72
CA GLY A 287 29.37 15.39 -7.06
C GLY A 287 28.09 15.40 -6.22
N SER A 288 27.85 16.46 -5.43
CA SER A 288 26.74 16.55 -4.49
C SER A 288 25.40 16.72 -5.21
N LYS A 289 24.49 15.77 -4.94
CA LYS A 289 23.25 15.50 -5.70
C LYS A 289 22.02 16.13 -5.05
N HIS A 290 21.99 17.44 -4.82
CA HIS A 290 20.85 18.04 -4.11
C HIS A 290 19.53 18.02 -4.92
N VAL A 291 19.60 17.94 -6.26
CA VAL A 291 18.42 17.84 -7.16
C VAL A 291 18.45 16.54 -7.99
N VAL A 292 19.61 15.90 -8.09
CA VAL A 292 19.81 14.67 -8.89
C VAL A 292 19.35 13.46 -8.08
N GLY A 293 18.31 12.77 -8.54
CA GLY A 293 17.78 11.56 -7.87
C GLY A 293 16.78 11.81 -6.74
N HIS A 294 16.39 13.06 -6.45
CA HIS A 294 15.32 13.40 -5.49
C HIS A 294 13.90 13.43 -6.11
N GLY A 295 13.76 12.95 -7.36
CA GLY A 295 12.49 12.93 -8.07
C GLY A 295 12.20 14.22 -8.84
N ARG A 296 10.92 14.47 -9.11
CA ARG A 296 10.43 15.62 -9.89
C ARG A 296 10.24 16.84 -9.00
N VAL A 297 10.87 17.97 -9.34
CA VAL A 297 10.77 19.24 -8.60
C VAL A 297 10.03 20.28 -9.45
N ARG A 298 9.13 21.06 -8.83
CA ARG A 298 8.46 22.18 -9.51
C ARG A 298 9.39 23.41 -9.52
N LEU A 299 9.61 23.96 -10.71
CA LEU A 299 10.45 25.13 -10.97
C LEU A 299 9.80 25.99 -12.05
N GLU A 300 10.47 27.07 -12.44
CA GLU A 300 10.06 27.92 -13.54
C GLU A 300 11.04 27.79 -14.71
N GLY A 301 10.49 27.73 -15.92
CA GLY A 301 11.22 27.75 -17.18
C GLY A 301 10.93 29.04 -17.93
N LYS A 302 11.83 29.41 -18.84
CA LYS A 302 11.67 30.56 -19.73
C LYS A 302 11.65 30.11 -21.19
N ARG A 303 10.64 30.52 -21.95
CA ARG A 303 10.56 30.28 -23.41
C ARG A 303 11.35 31.34 -24.20
N ARG A 304 11.51 31.13 -25.51
CA ARG A 304 12.19 32.08 -26.43
C ARG A 304 11.57 33.48 -26.44
N ASP A 305 10.25 33.58 -26.32
CA ASP A 305 9.51 34.84 -26.27
C ASP A 305 9.66 35.60 -24.92
N GLY A 306 10.30 34.98 -23.92
CA GLY A 306 10.48 35.53 -22.58
C GLY A 306 9.38 35.13 -21.59
N GLU A 307 8.36 34.37 -22.00
CA GLU A 307 7.33 33.85 -21.10
C GLU A 307 7.96 32.94 -20.04
N VAL A 308 7.67 33.25 -18.77
CA VAL A 308 8.02 32.40 -17.63
C VAL A 308 6.83 31.51 -17.31
N PHE A 309 7.05 30.20 -17.24
CA PHE A 309 5.99 29.22 -17.05
C PHE A 309 6.42 28.11 -16.08
N PRO A 310 5.47 27.51 -15.33
CA PRO A 310 5.80 26.47 -14.37
C PRO A 310 6.16 25.17 -15.09
N ILE A 311 7.29 24.59 -14.68
CA ILE A 311 7.81 23.33 -15.16
C ILE A 311 8.01 22.36 -14.01
N GLU A 312 7.97 21.08 -14.34
CA GLU A 312 8.39 20.00 -13.46
C GLU A 312 9.67 19.41 -14.03
N LEU A 313 10.78 19.55 -13.28
CA LEU A 313 12.13 19.15 -13.67
C LEU A 313 12.55 17.89 -12.91
N ALA A 314 13.07 16.90 -13.63
CA ALA A 314 13.84 15.81 -13.06
C ALA A 314 15.22 15.75 -13.72
N LEU A 315 16.26 15.58 -12.90
CA LEU A 315 17.65 15.49 -13.35
C LEU A 315 18.21 14.10 -13.06
N GLU A 316 18.75 13.46 -14.11
CA GLU A 316 19.51 12.22 -14.00
C GLU A 316 20.91 12.41 -14.57
N THR A 317 21.87 11.64 -14.06
CA THR A 317 23.26 11.67 -14.51
C THR A 317 23.65 10.28 -15.02
N ALA A 318 24.26 10.21 -16.19
CA ALA A 318 24.74 8.95 -16.76
C ALA A 318 26.23 9.05 -17.12
N GLN A 319 26.97 7.96 -16.93
CA GLN A 319 28.36 7.87 -17.37
C GLN A 319 28.40 7.29 -18.79
N THR A 320 28.99 8.04 -19.72
CA THR A 320 29.21 7.61 -21.11
C THR A 320 30.72 7.52 -21.35
N GLY A 321 31.32 6.38 -20.99
CA GLY A 321 32.78 6.21 -21.08
C GLY A 321 33.53 6.94 -19.95
N GLU A 322 34.39 7.90 -20.29
CA GLU A 322 35.11 8.76 -19.31
C GLU A 322 34.36 10.08 -19.02
N ASP A 323 33.35 10.42 -19.82
CA ASP A 323 32.57 11.65 -19.68
C ASP A 323 31.23 11.39 -18.97
N GLU A 324 30.81 12.35 -18.14
CA GLU A 324 29.53 12.33 -17.45
C GLU A 324 28.57 13.26 -18.20
N ILE A 325 27.36 12.78 -18.45
CA ILE A 325 26.29 13.56 -19.06
C ILE A 325 25.16 13.76 -18.06
N VAL A 326 24.52 14.91 -18.14
CA VAL A 326 23.33 15.28 -17.37
C VAL A 326 22.14 15.23 -18.30
N ILE A 327 21.10 14.49 -17.91
CA ILE A 327 19.85 14.36 -18.65
C ILE A 327 18.76 15.06 -17.83
N ALA A 328 18.17 16.10 -18.41
CA ALA A 328 17.06 16.83 -17.83
C ALA A 328 15.76 16.44 -18.52
N PHE A 329 14.78 16.00 -17.72
CA PHE A 329 13.40 15.76 -18.13
C PHE A 329 12.53 16.91 -17.63
N LEU A 330 11.89 17.63 -18.54
CA LEU A 330 11.08 18.80 -18.21
C LEU A 330 9.66 18.60 -18.73
N ARG A 331 8.68 18.84 -17.87
CA ARG A 331 7.26 18.83 -18.23
C ARG A 331 6.67 20.21 -17.99
N ASP A 332 6.01 20.76 -19.00
CA ASP A 332 5.18 21.95 -18.86
C ASP A 332 3.93 21.60 -18.06
N ILE A 333 3.76 22.23 -16.89
CA ILE A 333 2.64 21.98 -15.97
C ILE A 333 1.65 23.15 -15.92
N SER A 334 1.74 24.10 -16.86
CA SER A 334 0.90 25.31 -16.88
C SER A 334 -0.59 24.99 -16.83
N ARG A 335 -1.04 24.03 -17.65
CA ARG A 335 -2.46 23.58 -17.66
C ARG A 335 -2.87 22.91 -16.35
N ARG A 336 -1.97 22.16 -15.71
CA ARG A 336 -2.24 21.47 -14.44
C ARG A 336 -2.40 22.47 -13.31
N VAL A 337 -1.50 23.45 -13.22
CA VAL A 337 -1.56 24.53 -12.21
C VAL A 337 -2.80 25.40 -12.43
N ALA A 338 -3.15 25.72 -13.68
CA ALA A 338 -4.37 26.47 -13.99
C ALA A 338 -5.65 25.73 -13.57
N ALA A 339 -5.75 24.43 -13.87
CA ALA A 339 -6.89 23.61 -13.47
C ALA A 339 -6.97 23.42 -11.95
N GLU A 340 -5.83 23.26 -11.27
CA GLU A 340 -5.76 23.18 -9.80
C GLU A 340 -6.28 24.49 -9.16
N ASN A 341 -5.85 25.64 -9.68
CA ASN A 341 -6.35 26.94 -9.23
C ASN A 341 -7.84 27.13 -9.51
N GLU A 342 -8.33 26.71 -10.68
CA GLU A 342 -9.77 26.79 -11.02
C GLU A 342 -10.63 25.93 -10.08
N LEU A 343 -10.15 24.73 -9.73
CA LEU A 343 -10.82 23.84 -8.77
C LEU A 343 -10.84 24.45 -7.36
N VAL A 344 -9.73 25.05 -6.92
CA VAL A 344 -9.66 25.74 -5.63
C VAL A 344 -10.63 26.92 -5.59
N ASP A 345 -10.63 27.77 -6.62
CA ASP A 345 -11.56 28.90 -6.73
C ASP A 345 -13.04 28.46 -6.74
N ALA A 346 -13.36 27.37 -7.46
CA ALA A 346 -14.71 26.84 -7.51
C ALA A 346 -15.17 26.29 -6.14
N ARG A 347 -14.28 25.56 -5.45
CA ARG A 347 -14.53 25.06 -4.09
C ARG A 347 -14.73 26.21 -3.11
N ASP A 348 -13.86 27.21 -3.13
CA ASP A 348 -13.90 28.31 -2.18
C ASP A 348 -15.18 29.16 -2.38
N LYS A 349 -15.63 29.35 -3.63
CA LYS A 349 -16.94 29.95 -3.92
C LYS A 349 -18.12 29.13 -3.40
N ALA A 350 -18.07 27.81 -3.53
CA ALA A 350 -19.11 26.93 -3.03
C ALA A 350 -19.19 26.96 -1.49
N LEU A 351 -18.03 26.89 -0.82
CA LEU A 351 -17.95 26.95 0.64
C LEU A 351 -18.41 28.30 1.20
N ALA A 352 -18.05 29.41 0.56
CA ALA A 352 -18.49 30.74 0.98
C ALA A 352 -20.02 30.91 0.91
N GLY A 353 -20.68 30.31 -0.08
CA GLY A 353 -22.14 30.32 -0.21
C GLY A 353 -22.83 29.56 0.92
N GLU A 354 -22.36 28.35 1.25
CA GLU A 354 -22.92 27.54 2.33
C GLU A 354 -22.67 28.16 3.72
N GLN A 355 -21.47 28.72 3.95
CA GLN A 355 -21.16 29.43 5.19
C GLN A 355 -22.05 30.67 5.38
N ALA A 356 -22.22 31.49 4.34
CA ALA A 356 -23.09 32.66 4.40
C ALA A 356 -24.56 32.29 4.68
N LYS A 357 -25.04 31.18 4.12
CA LYS A 357 -26.39 30.64 4.39
C LYS A 357 -26.55 30.23 5.85
N ALA A 358 -25.57 29.54 6.42
CA ALA A 358 -25.59 29.12 7.82
C ALA A 358 -25.52 30.30 8.80
N GLU A 359 -24.63 31.27 8.55
CA GLU A 359 -24.51 32.50 9.34
C GLU A 359 -25.79 33.34 9.29
N PHE A 360 -26.42 33.46 8.10
CA PHE A 360 -27.69 34.15 7.95
C PHE A 360 -28.81 33.49 8.78
N LEU A 361 -28.92 32.16 8.73
CA LEU A 361 -29.92 31.43 9.53
C LEU A 361 -29.67 31.58 11.02
N ALA A 362 -28.41 31.52 11.47
CA ALA A 362 -28.03 31.77 12.86
C ALA A 362 -28.44 33.17 13.35
N MET A 363 -28.13 34.20 12.55
CA MET A 363 -28.49 35.58 12.87
C MET A 363 -30.01 35.78 12.91
N MET A 364 -30.72 35.29 11.89
CA MET A 364 -32.18 35.43 11.82
C MET A 364 -32.89 34.77 12.99
N THR A 365 -32.42 33.61 13.45
CA THR A 365 -33.00 32.99 14.65
C THR A 365 -32.76 33.84 15.89
N HIS A 366 -31.57 34.40 16.08
CA HIS A 366 -31.31 35.31 17.21
C HIS A 366 -32.24 36.54 17.18
N GLU A 367 -32.45 37.11 15.98
CA GLU A 367 -33.33 38.27 15.75
C GLU A 367 -34.82 37.94 15.88
N ILE A 368 -35.24 36.68 15.62
CA ILE A 368 -36.62 36.23 15.86
C ILE A 368 -36.83 35.86 17.33
N ARG A 369 -35.83 35.26 17.97
CA ARG A 369 -35.86 34.79 19.36
C ARG A 369 -36.06 35.94 20.33
N THR A 370 -35.34 37.05 20.12
CA THR A 370 -35.35 38.21 21.00
C THR A 370 -36.75 38.84 21.15
N PRO A 371 -37.48 39.23 20.08
CA PRO A 371 -38.83 39.77 20.20
C PRO A 371 -39.82 38.72 20.71
N LEU A 372 -39.66 37.45 20.35
CA LEU A 372 -40.56 36.37 20.78
C LEU A 372 -40.46 36.11 22.29
N ASN A 373 -39.25 36.10 22.85
CA ASN A 373 -39.02 36.05 24.30
C ASN A 373 -39.62 37.26 25.02
N GLY A 374 -39.55 38.45 24.42
CA GLY A 374 -40.22 39.64 24.94
C GLY A 374 -41.75 39.50 24.99
N VAL A 375 -42.36 38.95 23.94
CA VAL A 375 -43.81 38.66 23.89
C VAL A 375 -44.19 37.61 24.93
N LEU A 376 -43.44 36.50 25.02
CA LEU A 376 -43.69 35.44 26.01
C LEU A 376 -43.51 35.92 27.45
N GLY A 377 -42.49 36.75 27.71
CA GLY A 377 -42.28 37.38 29.01
C GLY A 377 -43.44 38.27 29.42
N ASN A 378 -43.92 39.13 28.50
CA ASN A 378 -45.09 39.98 28.76
C ASN A 378 -46.38 39.17 28.95
N LEU A 379 -46.56 38.05 28.22
CA LEU A 379 -47.68 37.14 28.42
C LEU A 379 -47.62 36.47 29.80
N SER A 380 -46.44 36.07 30.27
CA SER A 380 -46.25 35.54 31.64
C SER A 380 -46.62 36.57 32.70
N LEU A 381 -46.15 37.82 32.55
CA LEU A 381 -46.50 38.91 33.46
C LEU A 381 -48.01 39.21 33.45
N LEU A 382 -48.67 39.12 32.28
CA LEU A 382 -50.12 39.27 32.16
C LEU A 382 -50.89 38.16 32.87
N GLN A 383 -50.39 36.91 32.86
CA GLN A 383 -51.01 35.79 33.57
C GLN A 383 -51.07 36.01 35.08
N ASP A 384 -50.12 36.77 35.63
CA ASP A 384 -50.06 37.10 37.07
C ASP A 384 -50.98 38.27 37.47
N THR A 385 -51.76 38.81 36.53
CA THR A 385 -52.74 39.88 36.79
C THR A 385 -54.18 39.36 36.90
N LYS A 386 -55.12 40.19 37.38
CA LYS A 386 -56.55 39.85 37.38
C LYS A 386 -57.10 39.88 35.95
N LEU A 387 -57.21 38.71 35.34
CA LEU A 387 -57.81 38.50 34.02
C LEU A 387 -59.25 37.96 34.14
N SER A 388 -60.12 38.35 33.22
CA SER A 388 -61.41 37.65 33.02
C SER A 388 -61.21 36.25 32.43
N PRO A 389 -62.19 35.33 32.54
CA PRO A 389 -62.06 33.97 31.99
C PRO A 389 -61.74 33.92 30.49
N SER A 390 -62.32 34.83 29.69
CA SER A 390 -62.03 34.94 28.25
C SER A 390 -60.62 35.46 27.98
N GLN A 391 -60.15 36.45 28.74
CA GLN A 391 -58.79 36.98 28.62
C GLN A 391 -57.74 35.95 29.04
N GLN A 392 -57.99 35.20 30.11
CA GLN A 392 -57.10 34.12 30.56
C GLN A 392 -56.96 33.04 29.48
N ARG A 393 -58.06 32.72 28.77
CA ARG A 393 -58.02 31.81 27.61
C ARG A 393 -57.20 32.38 26.45
N TYR A 394 -57.33 33.67 26.13
CA TYR A 394 -56.53 34.31 25.08
C TYR A 394 -55.04 34.33 25.41
N VAL A 395 -54.68 34.74 26.63
CA VAL A 395 -53.27 34.78 27.08
C VAL A 395 -52.66 33.37 27.10
N ARG A 396 -53.42 32.36 27.54
CA ARG A 396 -52.98 30.96 27.47
C ARG A 396 -52.73 30.52 26.03
N ASN A 397 -53.67 30.77 25.12
CA ASN A 397 -53.53 30.40 23.70
C ASN A 397 -52.35 31.12 23.05
N MET A 398 -52.18 32.42 23.30
CA MET A 398 -51.04 33.19 22.79
C MET A 398 -49.71 32.66 23.34
N GLY A 399 -49.66 32.27 24.62
CA GLY A 399 -48.47 31.66 25.23
C GLY A 399 -48.11 30.31 24.61
N ILE A 400 -49.11 29.46 24.34
CA ILE A 400 -48.92 28.19 23.62
C ILE A 400 -48.38 28.44 22.21
N SER A 401 -49.00 29.37 21.45
CA SER A 401 -48.55 29.70 20.10
C SER A 401 -47.13 30.29 20.06
N GLY A 402 -46.77 31.12 21.03
CA GLY A 402 -45.41 31.68 21.13
C GLY A 402 -44.36 30.61 21.44
N LYS A 403 -44.66 29.68 22.35
CA LYS A 403 -43.77 28.55 22.65
C LYS A 403 -43.61 27.61 21.44
N LEU A 404 -44.69 27.35 20.71
CA LEU A 404 -44.66 26.55 19.49
C LEU A 404 -43.79 27.20 18.40
N LEU A 405 -43.94 28.52 18.19
CA LEU A 405 -43.12 29.26 17.23
C LEU A 405 -41.63 29.21 17.61
N MET A 406 -41.32 29.31 18.90
CA MET A 406 -39.94 29.20 19.40
C MET A 406 -39.35 27.82 19.07
N SER A 407 -40.11 26.74 19.31
CA SER A 407 -39.69 25.38 18.97
C SER A 407 -39.43 25.20 17.46
N HIS A 408 -40.25 25.79 16.59
CA HIS A 408 -40.01 25.77 15.15
C HIS A 408 -38.72 26.49 14.76
N VAL A 409 -38.47 27.65 15.38
CA VAL A 409 -37.28 28.46 15.12
C VAL A 409 -36.01 27.74 15.57
N ASP A 410 -36.06 27.05 16.72
CA ASP A 410 -34.96 26.24 17.22
C ASP A 410 -34.69 25.02 16.31
N ALA A 411 -35.74 24.34 15.84
CA ALA A 411 -35.60 23.20 14.93
C ALA A 411 -34.97 23.58 13.57
N VAL A 412 -35.26 24.78 13.04
CA VAL A 412 -34.61 25.28 11.81
C VAL A 412 -33.10 25.51 12.01
N LEU A 413 -32.68 25.94 13.20
CA LEU A 413 -31.24 26.05 13.51
C LEU A 413 -30.57 24.69 13.57
N ASP A 414 -31.21 23.70 14.16
CA ASP A 414 -30.64 22.37 14.27
C ASP A 414 -30.42 21.75 12.88
N ILE A 415 -31.36 21.96 11.95
CA ILE A 415 -31.21 21.57 10.54
C ILE A 415 -30.04 22.33 9.88
N ALA A 416 -29.96 23.65 10.06
CA ALA A 416 -28.90 24.48 9.46
C ALA A 416 -27.49 24.11 9.98
N ARG A 417 -27.38 23.76 11.26
CA ARG A 417 -26.13 23.27 11.88
C ARG A 417 -25.75 21.88 11.40
N PHE A 418 -26.73 21.02 11.15
CA PHE A 418 -26.50 19.69 10.59
C PHE A 418 -25.99 19.76 9.14
N GLU A 419 -26.63 20.55 8.26
CA GLU A 419 -26.23 20.70 6.85
C GLU A 419 -24.82 21.28 6.67
N SER A 420 -24.38 22.16 7.58
CA SER A 420 -23.04 22.78 7.53
C SER A 420 -21.91 21.86 8.02
N GLY A 421 -22.22 20.63 8.46
CA GLY A 421 -21.25 19.68 8.99
C GLY A 421 -20.63 20.09 10.34
N VAL A 422 -21.11 21.18 10.95
CA VAL A 422 -20.68 21.66 12.26
C VAL A 422 -21.49 20.98 13.36
N VAL A 423 -21.48 19.65 13.38
CA VAL A 423 -22.03 18.87 14.49
C VAL A 423 -20.87 18.41 15.36
N GLN A 424 -20.42 19.30 16.24
CA GLN A 424 -19.39 19.01 17.22
C GLN A 424 -19.95 18.11 18.32
N GLY A 425 -19.42 16.91 18.40
CA GLY A 425 -19.58 16.02 19.54
C GLY A 425 -18.71 14.80 19.29
N GLN A 426 -17.77 14.55 20.20
CA GLN A 426 -16.88 13.40 20.13
C GLN A 426 -17.59 12.20 20.76
N ASP A 427 -17.24 10.99 20.32
CA ASP A 427 -17.71 9.78 20.98
C ASP A 427 -17.00 9.65 22.33
N GLU A 428 -17.78 9.41 23.39
CA GLU A 428 -17.29 9.27 24.75
C GLU A 428 -17.81 7.97 25.37
N THR A 429 -17.09 7.43 26.35
CA THR A 429 -17.50 6.20 27.04
C THR A 429 -18.54 6.55 28.11
N ILE A 430 -19.78 6.12 27.90
CA ILE A 430 -20.93 6.41 28.76
C ILE A 430 -21.49 5.17 29.44
N HIS A 431 -22.12 5.35 30.60
CA HIS A 431 -22.89 4.32 31.27
C HIS A 431 -24.35 4.35 30.81
N LEU A 432 -24.73 3.45 29.89
CA LEU A 432 -26.00 3.53 29.17
C LEU A 432 -27.22 3.40 30.10
N GLY A 433 -27.14 2.54 31.12
CA GLY A 433 -28.21 2.42 32.12
C GLY A 433 -28.41 3.68 32.95
N GLN A 434 -27.35 4.46 33.20
CA GLN A 434 -27.45 5.71 33.96
C GLN A 434 -28.09 6.80 33.10
N LEU A 435 -27.71 6.86 31.82
CA LEU A 435 -28.35 7.76 30.86
C LEU A 435 -29.85 7.48 30.74
N MET A 436 -30.25 6.21 30.64
CA MET A 436 -31.66 5.83 30.56
C MET A 436 -32.43 6.25 31.81
N GLN A 437 -31.88 5.96 32.99
CA GLN A 437 -32.51 6.35 34.26
C GLN A 437 -32.67 7.87 34.36
N ASN A 438 -31.62 8.64 34.03
CA ASN A 438 -31.65 10.10 34.04
C ASN A 438 -32.73 10.67 33.10
N ILE A 439 -32.87 10.09 31.90
CA ILE A 439 -33.90 10.51 30.94
C ILE A 439 -35.30 10.22 31.50
N VAL A 440 -35.53 9.01 32.01
CA VAL A 440 -36.83 8.62 32.60
C VAL A 440 -37.20 9.51 33.78
N ASP A 441 -36.28 9.73 34.72
CA ASP A 441 -36.48 10.58 35.89
C ASP A 441 -36.84 12.01 35.47
N SER A 442 -36.20 12.53 34.43
CA SER A 442 -36.47 13.88 33.91
C SER A 442 -37.85 14.02 33.24
N GLN A 443 -38.43 12.93 32.72
CA GLN A 443 -39.70 12.93 31.99
C GLN A 443 -40.89 12.42 32.81
N LEU A 444 -40.65 11.94 34.04
CA LEU A 444 -41.67 11.34 34.89
C LEU A 444 -42.86 12.29 35.12
N SER A 445 -42.59 13.55 35.50
CA SER A 445 -43.65 14.54 35.73
C SER A 445 -44.46 14.87 34.47
N ALA A 446 -43.84 14.81 33.28
CA ALA A 446 -44.54 15.04 32.01
C ALA A 446 -45.43 13.86 31.62
N ALA A 447 -45.00 12.63 31.91
CA ALA A 447 -45.81 11.42 31.73
C ALA A 447 -47.00 11.38 32.71
N GLU A 448 -46.77 11.69 33.99
CA GLU A 448 -47.80 11.76 35.04
C GLU A 448 -48.87 12.80 34.75
N ALA A 449 -48.50 13.95 34.15
CA ALA A 449 -49.46 14.98 33.75
C ALA A 449 -50.53 14.47 32.77
N TYR A 450 -50.23 13.40 32.02
CA TYR A 450 -51.15 12.72 31.11
C TYR A 450 -51.65 11.36 31.63
N GLY A 451 -51.35 11.04 32.90
CA GLY A 451 -51.73 9.80 33.58
C GLY A 451 -50.96 8.57 33.11
N ASN A 452 -49.81 8.73 32.46
CA ASN A 452 -49.06 7.62 31.88
C ASN A 452 -48.04 7.05 32.88
N LEU A 453 -47.88 5.72 32.86
CA LEU A 453 -46.76 5.03 33.51
C LEU A 453 -45.54 5.06 32.57
N LEU A 454 -44.38 5.49 33.07
CA LEU A 454 -43.11 5.49 32.33
C LEU A 454 -42.10 4.58 33.03
N GLU A 455 -41.49 3.67 32.26
CA GLU A 455 -40.51 2.72 32.77
C GLU A 455 -39.50 2.34 31.67
N TRP A 456 -38.39 1.73 32.08
CA TRP A 456 -37.38 1.24 31.15
C TRP A 456 -36.79 -0.10 31.61
N SER A 457 -36.33 -0.91 30.67
CA SER A 457 -35.74 -2.22 30.96
C SER A 457 -34.77 -2.70 29.88
N TRP A 458 -33.92 -3.66 30.24
CA TRP A 458 -33.09 -4.41 29.31
C TRP A 458 -33.74 -5.72 28.90
N ILE A 459 -33.67 -6.05 27.61
CA ILE A 459 -34.00 -7.35 27.06
C ILE A 459 -32.69 -8.12 26.85
N GLY A 460 -32.52 -9.20 27.61
CA GLY A 460 -31.32 -10.04 27.53
C GLY A 460 -30.13 -9.50 28.32
N ALA A 461 -28.92 -9.64 27.77
CA ALA A 461 -27.69 -9.23 28.43
C ALA A 461 -27.55 -7.69 28.40
N SER A 462 -27.38 -7.08 29.57
CA SER A 462 -27.16 -5.64 29.67
C SER A 462 -25.74 -5.26 29.25
N GLU A 463 -25.63 -4.15 28.52
CA GLU A 463 -24.36 -3.51 28.20
C GLU A 463 -24.26 -2.22 29.04
N SER A 464 -23.26 -2.17 29.92
CA SER A 464 -23.14 -1.05 30.86
C SER A 464 -22.39 0.12 30.25
N TRP A 465 -21.22 -0.14 29.66
CA TRP A 465 -20.31 0.90 29.15
C TRP A 465 -20.21 0.83 27.63
N VAL A 466 -20.58 1.93 26.96
CA VAL A 466 -20.61 2.05 25.50
C VAL A 466 -19.92 3.34 25.09
N THR A 467 -19.13 3.29 24.01
CA THR A 467 -18.54 4.49 23.41
C THR A 467 -19.47 5.02 22.33
N THR A 468 -20.06 6.17 22.57
CA THR A 468 -21.02 6.82 21.66
C THR A 468 -21.13 8.30 22.00
N ASN A 469 -21.90 9.05 21.22
CA ASN A 469 -22.16 10.45 21.51
C ASN A 469 -23.38 10.58 22.43
N GLU A 470 -23.16 10.91 23.72
CA GLU A 470 -24.22 11.01 24.74
C GLU A 470 -25.31 11.98 24.32
N SER A 471 -24.92 13.18 23.89
CA SER A 471 -25.84 14.25 23.54
C SER A 471 -26.78 13.87 22.38
N ARG A 472 -26.25 13.20 21.34
CA ARG A 472 -27.05 12.74 20.19
C ARG A 472 -28.00 11.64 20.61
N LEU A 473 -27.51 10.66 21.37
CA LEU A 473 -28.32 9.55 21.86
C LEU A 473 -29.47 10.04 22.74
N GLN A 474 -29.19 10.94 23.69
CA GLN A 474 -30.18 11.57 24.54
C GLN A 474 -31.24 12.33 23.71
N GLN A 475 -30.80 13.10 22.70
CA GLN A 475 -31.70 13.89 21.87
C GLN A 475 -32.64 13.01 21.00
N VAL A 476 -32.13 11.91 20.45
CA VAL A 476 -32.96 10.91 19.73
C VAL A 476 -34.03 10.37 20.67
N ILE A 477 -33.64 9.93 21.87
CA ILE A 477 -34.58 9.33 22.84
C ILE A 477 -35.62 10.35 23.29
N LEU A 478 -35.23 11.59 23.60
CA LEU A 478 -36.17 12.63 24.00
C LEU A 478 -37.18 12.98 22.90
N ASN A 479 -36.77 12.97 21.63
CA ASN A 479 -37.67 13.20 20.50
C ASN A 479 -38.72 12.08 20.36
N LEU A 480 -38.31 10.83 20.52
CA LEU A 480 -39.22 9.67 20.43
C LEU A 480 -40.13 9.56 21.67
N LEU A 481 -39.55 9.70 22.87
CA LEU A 481 -40.26 9.66 24.14
C LEU A 481 -41.26 10.82 24.28
N GLY A 482 -40.89 12.02 23.83
CA GLY A 482 -41.79 13.17 23.80
C GLY A 482 -43.04 12.91 22.95
N ASN A 483 -42.90 12.19 21.83
CA ASN A 483 -44.05 11.77 21.03
C ASN A 483 -44.90 10.73 21.77
N ALA A 484 -44.30 9.71 22.38
CA ALA A 484 -45.03 8.72 23.18
C ALA A 484 -45.86 9.38 24.30
N ILE A 485 -45.23 10.26 25.11
CA ILE A 485 -45.93 11.00 26.18
C ILE A 485 -47.09 11.83 25.63
N LYS A 486 -46.88 12.46 24.47
CA LYS A 486 -47.88 13.30 23.84
C LYS A 486 -49.09 12.53 23.32
N PHE A 487 -48.90 11.32 22.78
CA PHE A 487 -49.96 10.55 22.10
C PHE A 487 -50.56 9.41 22.94
N THR A 488 -50.01 9.12 24.12
CA THR A 488 -50.59 8.19 25.11
C THR A 488 -51.34 8.95 26.20
N ARG A 489 -52.50 8.43 26.65
CA ARG A 489 -53.30 8.97 27.76
C ARG A 489 -53.73 7.84 28.67
N ASN A 490 -53.50 7.98 29.98
CA ASN A 490 -53.79 6.95 30.98
C ASN A 490 -53.26 5.55 30.57
N GLY A 491 -52.09 5.51 29.94
CA GLY A 491 -51.51 4.30 29.36
C GLY A 491 -50.11 4.00 29.90
N ARG A 492 -49.39 3.12 29.19
CA ARG A 492 -48.02 2.73 29.53
C ARG A 492 -47.08 3.14 28.40
N ILE A 493 -45.91 3.65 28.80
CA ILE A 493 -44.79 3.96 27.92
C ILE A 493 -43.58 3.20 28.48
N ALA A 494 -42.98 2.35 27.67
CA ALA A 494 -41.83 1.54 28.04
C ALA A 494 -40.65 1.83 27.11
N ILE A 495 -39.45 1.95 27.67
CA ILE A 495 -38.19 2.01 26.92
C ILE A 495 -37.48 0.68 27.09
N GLU A 496 -37.28 -0.04 26.00
CA GLU A 496 -36.59 -1.33 26.00
C GLU A 496 -35.26 -1.23 25.26
N LEU A 497 -34.21 -1.76 25.86
CA LEU A 497 -32.89 -1.84 25.24
C LEU A 497 -32.53 -3.29 24.99
N GLU A 498 -32.08 -3.63 23.79
CA GLU A 498 -31.68 -4.98 23.42
C GLU A 498 -30.34 -4.96 22.68
N ARG A 499 -29.43 -5.86 23.07
CA ARG A 499 -28.21 -6.12 22.29
C ARG A 499 -28.52 -7.10 21.17
N MET A 500 -28.36 -6.65 19.93
CA MET A 500 -28.51 -7.46 18.74
C MET A 500 -27.16 -7.95 18.24
N ALA A 501 -26.98 -9.26 18.23
CA ALA A 501 -25.84 -9.89 17.56
C ALA A 501 -26.08 -9.89 16.05
N CYS A 502 -25.20 -9.25 15.27
CA CYS A 502 -25.26 -9.22 13.81
C CYS A 502 -23.95 -9.75 13.20
N ASP A 503 -24.03 -10.34 12.00
CA ASP A 503 -22.86 -10.80 11.24
C ASP A 503 -22.01 -9.60 10.75
N GLY A 504 -21.16 -9.05 11.63
CA GLY A 504 -20.19 -8.01 11.29
C GLY A 504 -19.84 -7.07 12.46
N ALA A 505 -20.83 -6.64 13.23
CA ALA A 505 -20.67 -5.84 14.45
C ALA A 505 -21.96 -5.90 15.26
N ASP A 506 -21.85 -6.03 16.59
CA ASP A 506 -23.01 -5.97 17.48
C ASP A 506 -23.65 -4.57 17.43
N ARG A 507 -24.96 -4.50 17.64
CA ARG A 507 -25.71 -3.25 17.71
C ARG A 507 -26.55 -3.21 18.99
N ILE A 508 -26.82 -2.01 19.48
CA ILE A 508 -27.85 -1.79 20.49
C ILE A 508 -29.09 -1.29 19.77
N GLU A 509 -30.23 -1.92 20.01
CA GLU A 509 -31.54 -1.43 19.62
C GLU A 509 -32.27 -0.87 20.84
N VAL A 510 -32.84 0.33 20.68
CA VAL A 510 -33.66 0.99 21.69
C VAL A 510 -35.07 1.12 21.12
N ARG A 511 -36.06 0.57 21.82
CA ARG A 511 -37.48 0.61 21.47
C ARG A 511 -38.23 1.47 22.47
N ILE A 512 -39.02 2.43 21.98
CA ILE A 512 -39.95 3.23 22.75
C ILE A 512 -41.35 2.74 22.38
N ILE A 513 -42.00 2.07 23.33
CA ILE A 513 -43.28 1.40 23.18
C ILE A 513 -44.34 2.21 23.91
N ASP A 514 -45.40 2.58 23.21
CA ASP A 514 -46.49 3.38 23.75
C ASP A 514 -47.83 2.70 23.49
N THR A 515 -48.75 2.72 24.47
CA THR A 515 -50.12 2.18 24.32
C THR A 515 -51.12 3.26 23.87
N GLY A 516 -50.68 4.20 23.05
CA GLY A 516 -51.46 5.35 22.60
C GLY A 516 -52.37 5.04 21.41
N VAL A 517 -52.72 6.08 20.65
CA VAL A 517 -53.68 6.00 19.54
C VAL A 517 -53.21 5.18 18.34
N GLY A 518 -51.91 4.92 18.24
CA GLY A 518 -51.29 4.24 17.10
C GLY A 518 -51.37 5.02 15.78
N ILE A 519 -50.76 4.47 14.74
CA ILE A 519 -50.58 5.06 13.42
C ILE A 519 -51.12 4.07 12.37
N ALA A 520 -51.83 4.57 11.37
CA ALA A 520 -52.33 3.73 10.29
C ALA A 520 -51.17 3.27 9.38
N GLU A 521 -51.25 2.02 8.89
CA GLU A 521 -50.18 1.39 8.08
C GLU A 521 -49.76 2.23 6.86
N GLN A 522 -50.72 2.90 6.22
CA GLN A 522 -50.47 3.78 5.06
C GLN A 522 -49.64 5.03 5.39
N ASP A 523 -49.61 5.44 6.66
CA ASP A 523 -48.96 6.66 7.11
C ASP A 523 -47.57 6.39 7.72
N LEU A 524 -47.27 5.14 8.10
CA LEU A 524 -45.98 4.72 8.66
C LEU A 524 -44.75 5.11 7.81
N PRO A 525 -44.75 5.00 6.46
CA PRO A 525 -43.59 5.39 5.67
C PRO A 525 -43.22 6.87 5.78
N ARG A 526 -44.20 7.71 6.14
CA ARG A 526 -44.11 9.16 6.05
C ARG A 526 -43.95 9.86 7.40
N VAL A 527 -44.02 9.11 8.52
CA VAL A 527 -43.92 9.66 9.90
C VAL A 527 -42.61 10.39 10.18
N PHE A 528 -41.55 10.04 9.45
CA PHE A 528 -40.21 10.60 9.61
C PHE A 528 -39.86 11.65 8.54
N ASP A 529 -40.79 11.98 7.66
CA ASP A 529 -40.58 13.03 6.66
C ASP A 529 -40.73 14.42 7.31
N ASP A 530 -39.89 15.37 6.88
CA ASP A 530 -39.86 16.71 7.48
C ASP A 530 -41.22 17.42 7.29
N PHE A 531 -41.75 18.01 8.37
CA PHE A 531 -43.01 18.76 8.42
C PHE A 531 -44.29 17.92 8.26
N GLU A 532 -44.21 16.59 8.37
CA GLU A 532 -45.39 15.75 8.29
C GLU A 532 -46.08 15.60 9.66
N SER A 533 -47.38 15.86 9.73
CA SER A 533 -48.20 15.66 10.92
C SER A 533 -49.50 14.95 10.56
N LEU A 534 -49.62 13.70 11.03
CA LEU A 534 -50.68 12.78 10.62
C LEU A 534 -51.97 12.93 11.43
N HIS A 535 -51.99 13.74 12.49
CA HIS A 535 -53.13 13.85 13.39
C HIS A 535 -53.72 15.26 13.34
N ALA A 536 -55.02 15.35 13.05
CA ALA A 536 -55.79 16.56 13.32
C ALA A 536 -55.67 16.91 14.82
N PRO A 537 -55.59 18.19 15.20
CA PRO A 537 -55.40 18.57 16.60
C PRO A 537 -56.48 17.91 17.46
N LEU A 538 -56.05 17.07 18.41
CA LEU A 538 -56.89 16.61 19.52
C LEU A 538 -57.53 17.84 20.19
N GLU A 539 -58.70 17.67 20.83
CA GLU A 539 -59.50 18.76 21.42
C GLU A 539 -58.73 19.69 22.39
N ASP A 540 -57.52 19.29 22.82
CA ASP A 540 -56.58 20.04 23.66
C ASP A 540 -55.45 20.81 22.92
N GLY A 541 -55.45 20.89 21.58
CA GLY A 541 -54.66 21.87 20.84
C GLY A 541 -53.14 21.65 20.74
N VAL A 542 -52.62 20.47 21.09
CA VAL A 542 -51.17 20.16 20.99
C VAL A 542 -50.81 19.67 19.58
N ALA A 543 -50.70 20.57 18.61
CA ALA A 543 -50.08 20.26 17.31
C ALA A 543 -48.55 20.17 17.47
N GLY A 544 -47.93 19.15 16.86
CA GLY A 544 -46.47 18.95 16.90
C GLY A 544 -45.79 19.64 15.73
N THR A 545 -44.50 19.93 15.85
CA THR A 545 -43.77 20.66 14.80
C THR A 545 -43.54 19.87 13.52
N GLY A 546 -43.73 18.54 13.55
CA GLY A 546 -43.44 17.63 12.42
C GLY A 546 -41.95 17.47 12.13
N LEU A 547 -41.07 17.99 12.99
CA LEU A 547 -39.61 17.98 12.78
C LEU A 547 -38.86 17.01 13.71
N GLY A 548 -39.44 16.65 14.85
CA GLY A 548 -38.76 15.82 15.85
C GLY A 548 -38.33 14.45 15.34
N LEU A 549 -39.18 13.79 14.54
CA LEU A 549 -38.87 12.47 13.96
C LEU A 549 -37.85 12.57 12.81
N GLY A 550 -37.91 13.62 11.98
CA GLY A 550 -36.91 13.88 10.94
C GLY A 550 -35.52 14.20 11.51
N ILE A 551 -35.46 14.95 12.63
CA ILE A 551 -34.22 15.19 13.39
C ILE A 551 -33.69 13.89 13.99
N ALA A 552 -34.56 13.08 14.61
CA ALA A 552 -34.17 11.79 15.17
C ALA A 552 -33.54 10.87 14.10
N ARG A 553 -34.13 10.78 12.90
CA ARG A 553 -33.57 10.03 11.76
C ARG A 553 -32.17 10.51 11.39
N ARG A 554 -31.98 11.81 11.20
CA ARG A 554 -30.67 12.40 10.83
C ARG A 554 -29.59 12.15 11.90
N LEU A 555 -29.96 12.21 13.18
CA LEU A 555 -29.03 11.92 14.29
C LEU A 555 -28.64 10.44 14.32
N VAL A 556 -29.60 9.54 14.12
CA VAL A 556 -29.35 8.09 14.04
C VAL A 556 -28.48 7.74 12.83
N ASP A 557 -28.75 8.31 11.65
CA ASP A 557 -27.92 8.14 10.45
C ASP A 557 -26.47 8.60 10.70
N ALA A 558 -26.30 9.74 11.38
CA ALA A 558 -24.99 10.28 11.76
C ALA A 558 -24.25 9.42 12.79
N MET A 559 -24.95 8.55 13.53
CA MET A 559 -24.39 7.56 14.45
C MET A 559 -24.12 6.21 13.76
N GLY A 560 -24.34 6.08 12.44
CA GLY A 560 -24.24 4.80 11.73
C GLY A 560 -25.38 3.84 12.10
N GLY A 561 -26.51 4.39 12.54
CA GLY A 561 -27.67 3.68 13.01
C GLY A 561 -28.78 3.49 11.97
N GLU A 562 -29.86 2.84 12.37
CA GLU A 562 -31.11 2.77 11.60
C GLU A 562 -32.30 3.08 12.52
N ILE A 563 -33.35 3.73 12.01
CA ILE A 563 -34.55 4.09 12.76
C ILE A 563 -35.81 3.58 12.03
N GLY A 564 -36.81 3.14 12.79
CA GLY A 564 -38.06 2.63 12.25
C GLY A 564 -39.23 2.78 13.22
N ALA A 565 -40.43 2.45 12.73
CA ALA A 565 -41.65 2.47 13.52
C ALA A 565 -42.58 1.32 13.10
N GLU A 566 -43.20 0.69 14.07
CA GLU A 566 -44.25 -0.31 13.92
C GLU A 566 -45.47 0.15 14.71
N SER A 567 -46.66 0.09 14.14
CA SER A 567 -47.85 0.56 14.85
C SER A 567 -49.13 -0.03 14.27
N THR A 568 -50.09 -0.28 15.15
CA THR A 568 -51.46 -0.63 14.80
C THR A 568 -52.38 0.45 15.34
N LEU A 569 -53.24 1.01 14.47
CA LEU A 569 -54.20 2.05 14.87
C LEU A 569 -55.11 1.54 16.01
N GLY A 570 -55.07 2.22 17.15
CA GLY A 570 -55.84 1.92 18.36
C GLY A 570 -55.15 1.01 19.37
N GLU A 571 -54.00 0.41 19.06
CA GLU A 571 -53.26 -0.48 19.97
C GLU A 571 -51.97 0.15 20.50
N GLY A 572 -51.42 1.15 19.81
CA GLY A 572 -50.19 1.84 20.21
C GLY A 572 -49.12 1.85 19.11
N SER A 573 -47.93 2.36 19.44
CA SER A 573 -46.80 2.45 18.51
C SER A 573 -45.51 1.99 19.17
N VAL A 574 -44.60 1.45 18.36
CA VAL A 574 -43.24 1.09 18.72
C VAL A 574 -42.32 1.85 17.79
N PHE A 575 -41.62 2.85 18.33
CA PHE A 575 -40.53 3.52 17.64
C PHE A 575 -39.22 2.90 18.06
N TRP A 576 -38.42 2.45 17.11
CA TRP A 576 -37.14 1.81 17.41
C TRP A 576 -36.01 2.48 16.65
N PHE A 577 -34.83 2.50 17.25
CA PHE A 577 -33.60 2.84 16.54
C PHE A 577 -32.46 1.96 17.02
N SER A 578 -31.50 1.70 16.13
CA SER A 578 -30.30 0.94 16.43
C SER A 578 -29.04 1.74 16.14
N PHE A 579 -27.97 1.46 16.86
CA PHE A 579 -26.64 2.06 16.62
C PHE A 579 -25.52 1.04 16.89
N PRO A 580 -24.33 1.21 16.28
CA PRO A 580 -23.21 0.29 16.46
C PRO A 580 -22.77 0.19 17.93
N LEU A 581 -22.62 -1.03 18.45
CA LEU A 581 -22.06 -1.25 19.77
C LEU A 581 -20.53 -1.15 19.72
N VAL A 582 -19.99 -0.09 20.31
CA VAL A 582 -18.57 0.01 20.62
C VAL A 582 -18.42 -0.15 22.12
N HIS A 583 -17.86 -1.28 22.56
CA HIS A 583 -17.65 -1.52 23.99
C HIS A 583 -16.76 -0.42 24.60
N GLY A 584 -17.30 0.25 25.61
CA GLY A 584 -16.52 1.13 26.47
C GLY A 584 -15.79 0.31 27.53
N VAL A 585 -14.55 0.69 27.84
CA VAL A 585 -13.88 0.14 29.03
C VAL A 585 -14.33 0.98 30.21
N ALA A 586 -14.85 0.33 31.26
CA ALA A 586 -15.13 1.01 32.51
C ALA A 586 -13.88 1.78 32.97
N PRO A 587 -13.99 3.07 33.34
CA PRO A 587 -12.87 3.81 33.91
C PRO A 587 -12.25 3.01 35.06
N PRO A 588 -10.90 2.96 35.20
CA PRO A 588 -10.25 2.17 36.24
C PRO A 588 -10.74 2.62 37.63
N GLU A 589 -11.24 1.66 38.42
CA GLU A 589 -11.61 1.87 39.81
C GLU A 589 -10.42 2.48 40.56
N THR A 590 -10.52 3.77 40.90
CA THR A 590 -9.52 4.43 41.73
C THR A 590 -9.73 3.99 43.18
N PRO A 591 -8.70 3.52 43.91
CA PRO A 591 -8.85 3.06 45.28
C PRO A 591 -9.48 4.14 46.15
N ALA A 592 -10.53 3.77 46.89
CA ALA A 592 -11.28 4.61 47.82
C ALA A 592 -10.36 5.47 48.71
N GLN A 593 -10.18 6.75 48.37
CA GLN A 593 -9.48 7.71 49.19
C GLN A 593 -10.46 8.29 50.21
N ALA A 594 -10.20 8.01 51.49
CA ALA A 594 -11.01 8.43 52.62
C ALA A 594 -11.20 9.96 52.65
N VAL A 595 -12.46 10.40 52.74
CA VAL A 595 -12.84 11.79 53.03
C VAL A 595 -12.18 12.21 54.36
N PRO A 596 -11.43 13.32 54.42
CA PRO A 596 -10.86 13.82 55.67
C PRO A 596 -11.98 14.12 56.67
N LYS A 597 -12.00 13.42 57.80
CA LYS A 597 -13.08 13.48 58.80
C LYS A 597 -12.97 14.66 59.79
N ASP A 598 -12.15 15.66 59.50
CA ASP A 598 -11.88 16.79 60.41
C ASP A 598 -11.93 18.14 59.66
N THR A 599 -13.11 18.58 59.22
CA THR A 599 -13.34 20.00 58.89
C THR A 599 -13.99 20.70 60.07
N LYS A 600 -13.37 21.78 60.56
CA LYS A 600 -13.98 22.65 61.57
C LYS A 600 -15.32 23.20 61.03
N SER A 601 -16.32 23.32 61.91
CA SER A 601 -17.57 24.03 61.59
C SER A 601 -17.24 25.47 61.13
N GLN A 602 -17.84 25.90 60.02
CA GLN A 602 -17.65 27.22 59.39
C GLN A 602 -19.02 27.89 59.27
N THR A 603 -19.05 29.22 59.34
CA THR A 603 -20.25 30.02 59.10
C THR A 603 -20.26 30.50 57.64
N ILE A 604 -21.21 30.01 56.83
CA ILE A 604 -21.24 30.15 55.38
C ILE A 604 -22.43 31.02 54.96
N LEU A 605 -22.17 32.04 54.14
CA LEU A 605 -23.24 32.79 53.47
C LEU A 605 -23.58 32.13 52.13
N LEU A 606 -24.77 31.56 52.02
CA LEU A 606 -25.30 30.95 50.80
C LEU A 606 -26.24 31.93 50.09
N VAL A 607 -25.90 32.29 48.85
CA VAL A 607 -26.66 33.25 48.04
C VAL A 607 -27.22 32.57 46.80
N GLU A 608 -28.54 32.38 46.79
CA GLU A 608 -29.29 31.66 45.74
C GLU A 608 -30.70 32.24 45.61
N ASP A 609 -31.16 32.49 44.38
CA ASP A 609 -32.50 33.06 44.13
C ASP A 609 -33.61 32.00 44.01
N ASN A 610 -33.25 30.75 43.69
CA ASN A 610 -34.17 29.62 43.63
C ASN A 610 -34.33 28.91 44.99
N GLU A 611 -35.54 28.93 45.54
CA GLU A 611 -35.86 28.35 46.86
C GLU A 611 -35.55 26.84 46.97
N ILE A 612 -35.69 26.09 45.88
CA ILE A 612 -35.44 24.65 45.89
C ILE A 612 -33.94 24.38 46.02
N ASN A 613 -33.12 25.10 45.25
CA ASN A 613 -31.66 25.00 45.30
C ASN A 613 -31.10 25.48 46.63
N LEU A 614 -31.69 26.57 47.17
CA LEU A 614 -31.31 27.14 48.45
C LEU A 614 -31.47 26.10 49.57
N ARG A 615 -32.67 25.49 49.68
CA ARG A 615 -32.95 24.46 50.69
C ARG A 615 -32.09 23.21 50.55
N LEU A 616 -31.88 22.74 49.32
CA LEU A 616 -31.05 21.57 49.07
C LEU A 616 -29.60 21.81 49.52
N THR A 617 -29.06 22.98 49.18
CA THR A 617 -27.68 23.35 49.51
C THR A 617 -27.50 23.62 50.99
N GLU A 618 -28.47 24.29 51.62
CA GLU A 618 -28.55 24.48 53.07
C GLU A 618 -28.52 23.13 53.81
N GLU A 619 -29.35 22.16 53.39
CA GLU A 619 -29.42 20.84 54.00
C GLU A 619 -28.09 20.08 53.87
N LEU A 620 -27.43 20.16 52.71
CA LEU A 620 -26.13 19.54 52.47
C LEU A 620 -25.03 20.13 53.35
N LEU A 621 -24.93 21.46 53.44
CA LEU A 621 -23.93 22.17 54.25
C LEU A 621 -24.15 21.96 55.75
N THR A 622 -25.41 21.94 56.19
CA THR A 622 -25.78 21.67 57.58
C THR A 622 -25.42 20.23 57.97
N LYS A 623 -25.67 19.25 57.09
CA LYS A 623 -25.25 17.84 57.30
C LYS A 623 -23.73 17.67 57.36
N LEU A 624 -22.96 18.55 56.73
CA LEU A 624 -21.50 18.60 56.82
C LEU A 624 -21.00 19.33 58.08
N GLY A 625 -21.91 19.84 58.93
CA GLY A 625 -21.58 20.46 60.21
C GLY A 625 -21.29 21.96 60.14
N HIS A 626 -21.66 22.63 59.05
CA HIS A 626 -21.50 24.08 58.88
C HIS A 626 -22.78 24.83 59.27
N GLU A 627 -22.62 26.08 59.69
CA GLU A 627 -23.72 27.00 59.93
C GLU A 627 -23.99 27.80 58.65
N VAL A 628 -25.23 27.83 58.17
CA VAL A 628 -25.59 28.46 56.88
C VAL A 628 -26.49 29.67 57.13
N ILE A 629 -26.13 30.81 56.57
CA ILE A 629 -26.96 32.02 56.51
C ILE A 629 -27.37 32.21 55.05
N GLU A 630 -28.65 32.41 54.82
CA GLU A 630 -29.23 32.53 53.48
C GLU A 630 -29.36 33.98 53.01
N ALA A 631 -29.15 34.21 51.72
CA ALA A 631 -29.51 35.46 51.03
C ALA A 631 -30.11 35.14 49.67
N ARG A 632 -31.12 35.91 49.24
CA ARG A 632 -31.91 35.60 48.03
C ARG A 632 -31.50 36.39 46.79
N ASN A 633 -30.55 37.31 46.94
CA ASN A 633 -30.00 38.13 45.87
C ASN A 633 -28.67 38.78 46.31
N GLY A 634 -27.93 39.34 45.35
CA GLY A 634 -26.64 39.98 45.63
C GLY A 634 -26.70 41.18 46.58
N GLN A 635 -27.82 41.91 46.64
CA GLN A 635 -27.95 43.11 47.49
C GLN A 635 -28.11 42.74 48.97
N GLU A 636 -28.87 41.68 49.26
CA GLU A 636 -28.96 41.07 50.59
C GLU A 636 -27.60 40.51 51.02
N ALA A 637 -26.90 39.83 50.12
CA ALA A 637 -25.58 39.29 50.39
C ALA A 637 -24.57 40.38 50.76
N VAL A 638 -24.54 41.51 50.03
CA VAL A 638 -23.70 42.68 50.37
C VAL A 638 -24.06 43.26 51.74
N SER A 639 -25.35 43.35 52.07
CA SER A 639 -25.81 43.91 53.34
C SER A 639 -25.42 43.03 54.54
N LEU A 640 -25.52 41.71 54.39
CA LEU A 640 -25.11 40.73 55.39
C LEU A 640 -23.57 40.70 55.53
N ALA A 641 -22.85 40.67 54.42
CA ALA A 641 -21.38 40.67 54.38
C ALA A 641 -20.74 41.95 54.99
N GLN A 642 -21.48 43.06 55.05
CA GLN A 642 -21.06 44.29 55.73
C GLN A 642 -21.24 44.26 57.24
N THR A 643 -22.16 43.45 57.76
CA THR A 643 -22.60 43.48 59.16
C THR A 643 -22.20 42.24 59.96
N GLN A 644 -21.92 41.11 59.30
CA GLN A 644 -21.58 39.84 59.92
C GLN A 644 -20.33 39.22 59.28
N PRO A 645 -19.43 38.60 60.06
CA PRO A 645 -18.31 37.83 59.52
C PRO A 645 -18.78 36.44 59.05
N PHE A 646 -18.31 36.02 57.87
CA PHE A 646 -18.50 34.68 57.32
C PHE A 646 -17.13 34.07 57.01
N ASP A 647 -17.01 32.75 57.04
CA ASP A 647 -15.79 32.03 56.68
C ASP A 647 -15.72 31.71 55.17
N LEU A 648 -16.87 31.63 54.51
CA LEU A 648 -17.02 31.36 53.08
C LEU A 648 -18.33 31.99 52.57
N ILE A 649 -18.31 32.48 51.33
CA ILE A 649 -19.53 32.93 50.63
C ILE A 649 -19.71 32.06 49.38
N LEU A 650 -20.83 31.37 49.28
CA LEU A 650 -21.26 30.66 48.07
C LEU A 650 -22.25 31.56 47.34
N MET A 651 -21.92 31.98 46.11
CA MET A 651 -22.63 33.05 45.41
C MET A 651 -23.09 32.60 44.02
N ASP A 652 -24.40 32.52 43.79
CA ASP A 652 -24.91 32.38 42.43
C ASP A 652 -24.58 33.62 41.57
N ILE A 653 -24.23 33.37 40.32
CA ILE A 653 -23.79 34.41 39.39
C ILE A 653 -25.00 35.14 38.80
N ARG A 654 -26.08 34.41 38.49
CA ARG A 654 -27.26 34.98 37.82
C ARG A 654 -28.43 35.06 38.79
N MET A 655 -28.55 36.20 39.46
CA MET A 655 -29.64 36.49 40.38
C MET A 655 -30.30 37.84 40.06
N PRO A 656 -31.60 38.01 40.35
CA PRO A 656 -32.29 39.29 40.21
C PRO A 656 -31.78 40.33 41.22
N VAL A 657 -32.13 41.61 40.98
CA VAL A 657 -31.76 42.79 41.79
C VAL A 657 -30.28 43.17 41.72
N MET A 658 -29.38 42.24 42.03
CA MET A 658 -27.93 42.42 41.93
C MET A 658 -27.29 41.07 41.60
N ASP A 659 -26.54 41.02 40.49
CA ASP A 659 -25.84 39.81 40.06
C ASP A 659 -24.62 39.50 40.95
N GLY A 660 -24.16 38.25 40.93
CA GLY A 660 -23.10 37.77 41.81
C GLY A 660 -21.74 38.44 41.58
N LEU A 661 -21.43 38.92 40.38
CA LEU A 661 -20.17 39.62 40.07
C LEU A 661 -20.20 41.05 40.60
N THR A 662 -21.32 41.74 40.43
CA THR A 662 -21.56 43.07 40.99
C THR A 662 -21.56 43.02 42.53
N ALA A 663 -22.19 42.01 43.12
CA ALA A 663 -22.17 41.76 44.57
C ALA A 663 -20.75 41.48 45.08
N THR A 664 -19.98 40.63 44.38
CA THR A 664 -18.58 40.33 44.72
C THR A 664 -17.74 41.60 44.75
N LYS A 665 -17.82 42.45 43.71
CA LYS A 665 -17.10 43.73 43.69
C LYS A 665 -17.51 44.63 44.86
N ALA A 666 -18.81 44.74 45.14
CA ALA A 666 -19.30 45.54 46.27
C ALA A 666 -18.81 45.03 47.64
N ILE A 667 -18.68 43.71 47.83
CA ILE A 667 -18.11 43.11 49.05
C ILE A 667 -16.60 43.37 49.14
N ARG A 668 -15.86 43.26 48.02
CA ARG A 668 -14.42 43.51 47.95
C ARG A 668 -14.03 44.98 48.11
N ASP A 669 -14.84 45.90 47.58
CA ASP A 669 -14.63 47.35 47.67
C ASP A 669 -15.09 47.93 49.02
N GLY A 670 -15.90 47.18 49.77
CA GLY A 670 -16.34 47.55 51.11
C GLY A 670 -15.24 47.49 52.18
N ALA A 671 -15.54 48.05 53.35
CA ALA A 671 -14.71 47.93 54.57
C ALA A 671 -15.32 46.96 55.60
N GLY A 672 -16.25 46.10 55.17
CA GLY A 672 -16.94 45.13 56.01
C GLY A 672 -16.05 43.93 56.39
N PRO A 673 -16.48 43.12 57.38
CA PRO A 673 -15.71 41.98 57.88
C PRO A 673 -15.46 40.90 56.80
N CYS A 674 -16.27 40.85 55.74
CA CYS A 674 -16.16 39.84 54.69
C CYS A 674 -15.29 40.26 53.49
N LYS A 675 -14.53 41.36 53.58
CA LYS A 675 -13.73 41.88 52.47
C LYS A 675 -12.76 40.85 51.89
N ASP A 676 -12.08 40.09 52.73
CA ASP A 676 -11.06 39.11 52.32
C ASP A 676 -11.56 37.65 52.38
N VAL A 677 -12.85 37.46 52.66
CA VAL A 677 -13.46 36.12 52.77
C VAL A 677 -13.54 35.47 51.38
N PRO A 678 -13.21 34.17 51.25
CA PRO A 678 -13.35 33.47 49.97
C PRO A 678 -14.79 33.55 49.43
N ILE A 679 -14.93 33.95 48.16
CA ILE A 679 -16.24 33.97 47.46
C ILE A 679 -16.17 32.95 46.33
N VAL A 680 -17.02 31.92 46.37
CA VAL A 680 -17.05 30.83 45.38
C VAL A 680 -18.32 30.93 44.55
N ALA A 681 -18.16 30.98 43.23
CA ALA A 681 -19.25 31.18 42.29
C ALA A 681 -20.05 29.88 42.06
N LEU A 682 -21.38 29.94 42.04
CA LEU A 682 -22.24 28.83 41.63
C LEU A 682 -22.72 29.07 40.19
N SER A 683 -22.44 28.14 39.25
CA SER A 683 -22.80 28.32 37.83
C SER A 683 -23.37 27.05 37.19
N ALA A 684 -24.37 27.20 36.33
CA ALA A 684 -24.99 26.10 35.56
C ALA A 684 -24.22 25.70 34.28
N ASN A 685 -23.12 26.37 33.94
CA ASN A 685 -22.29 26.02 32.79
C ASN A 685 -20.83 26.40 33.03
N VAL A 686 -19.91 25.45 32.90
CA VAL A 686 -18.47 25.62 33.17
C VAL A 686 -17.71 25.57 31.85
N LEU A 687 -17.63 26.72 31.18
CA LEU A 687 -16.71 26.91 30.04
C LEU A 687 -15.39 27.54 30.55
N PRO A 688 -14.22 27.16 30.00
CA PRO A 688 -12.92 27.69 30.43
C PRO A 688 -12.86 29.23 30.46
N ASP A 689 -13.43 29.90 29.45
CA ASP A 689 -13.46 31.36 29.35
C ASP A 689 -14.30 32.05 30.45
N ALA A 690 -15.26 31.34 31.06
CA ALA A 690 -16.07 31.87 32.15
C ALA A 690 -15.27 31.93 33.46
N ARG A 691 -14.33 31.00 33.66
CA ARG A 691 -13.48 30.90 34.87
C ARG A 691 -12.60 32.14 35.05
N ASP A 692 -11.91 32.55 33.99
CA ASP A 692 -11.01 33.71 34.02
C ASP A 692 -11.78 35.00 34.35
N ARG A 693 -13.03 35.11 33.88
CA ARG A 693 -13.90 36.26 34.15
C ARG A 693 -14.34 36.33 35.62
N PHE A 694 -14.56 35.19 36.27
CA PHE A 694 -14.98 35.14 37.68
C PHE A 694 -13.82 35.43 38.63
N ILE A 695 -12.63 34.89 38.33
CA ILE A 695 -11.40 35.17 39.08
C ILE A 695 -11.00 36.65 38.93
N ALA A 696 -11.03 37.19 37.70
CA ALA A 696 -10.80 38.62 37.47
C ALA A 696 -11.84 39.52 38.16
N GLY A 697 -13.03 38.98 38.46
CA GLY A 697 -14.10 39.64 39.21
C GLY A 697 -13.92 39.66 40.73
N GLY A 698 -12.87 39.02 41.28
CA GLY A 698 -12.59 38.97 42.71
C GLY A 698 -13.13 37.72 43.44
N MET A 699 -13.64 36.73 42.70
CA MET A 699 -14.06 35.43 43.24
C MET A 699 -12.85 34.49 43.39
N SER A 700 -12.89 33.64 44.42
CA SER A 700 -11.81 32.74 44.84
C SER A 700 -11.91 31.35 44.22
N GLY A 701 -13.07 30.98 43.68
CA GLY A 701 -13.31 29.68 43.05
C GLY A 701 -14.68 29.60 42.37
N PHE A 702 -15.00 28.45 41.81
CA PHE A 702 -16.32 28.17 41.22
C PHE A 702 -16.74 26.72 41.53
N LEU A 703 -18.05 26.48 41.54
CA LEU A 703 -18.71 25.18 41.67
C LEU A 703 -19.82 25.08 40.62
N GLY A 704 -19.92 23.91 39.98
CA GLY A 704 -20.98 23.62 39.02
C GLY A 704 -22.32 23.35 39.71
N LYS A 705 -23.43 23.75 39.08
CA LYS A 705 -24.78 23.30 39.44
C LYS A 705 -25.17 22.13 38.51
N PRO A 706 -25.68 21.00 39.02
CA PRO A 706 -26.00 20.71 40.42
C PRO A 706 -24.76 20.50 41.30
N LEU A 707 -24.82 20.93 42.57
CA LEU A 707 -23.69 20.90 43.50
C LEU A 707 -23.30 19.46 43.89
N ASN A 708 -22.06 19.07 43.62
CA ASN A 708 -21.49 17.78 44.05
C ASN A 708 -20.90 17.88 45.46
N LYS A 709 -21.25 16.93 46.34
CA LYS A 709 -20.77 16.84 47.73
C LYS A 709 -19.24 16.79 47.85
N TYR A 710 -18.56 16.14 46.91
CA TYR A 710 -17.10 16.04 46.90
C TYR A 710 -16.44 17.39 46.59
N GLU A 711 -16.88 18.07 45.53
CA GLU A 711 -16.38 19.40 45.15
C GLU A 711 -16.64 20.43 46.26
N LEU A 712 -17.80 20.35 46.90
CA LEU A 712 -18.15 21.18 48.05
C LEU A 712 -17.20 20.93 49.22
N SER A 713 -16.87 19.67 49.55
CA SER A 713 -15.94 19.34 50.63
C SER A 713 -14.49 19.81 50.40
N LEU A 714 -14.05 19.84 49.14
CA LEU A 714 -12.74 20.37 48.71
C LEU A 714 -12.65 21.88 48.93
N VAL A 715 -13.70 22.61 48.59
CA VAL A 715 -13.79 24.06 48.85
C VAL A 715 -13.81 24.34 50.36
N LEU A 716 -14.57 23.55 51.12
CA LEU A 716 -14.75 23.72 52.57
C LEU A 716 -13.49 23.38 53.40
N SER A 717 -12.67 22.44 52.93
CA SER A 717 -11.42 22.02 53.60
C SER A 717 -10.26 23.00 53.43
N GLY A 718 -10.44 24.10 52.70
CA GLY A 718 -9.43 25.17 52.57
C GLY A 718 -8.23 24.79 51.69
N ALA A 719 -8.32 23.73 50.87
CA ALA A 719 -7.27 23.29 49.94
C ALA A 719 -7.05 24.26 48.74
N SER A 720 -7.50 25.51 48.84
CA SER A 720 -7.28 26.56 47.85
C SER A 720 -6.16 27.50 48.30
N GLY A 721 -4.93 27.00 48.25
CA GLY A 721 -3.70 27.78 48.37
C GLY A 721 -2.85 27.65 47.10
N ALA A 722 -2.99 28.62 46.20
CA ALA A 722 -2.22 28.90 44.98
C ALA A 722 -1.02 27.98 44.63
N GLY A 723 -1.18 27.21 43.54
CA GLY A 723 -0.08 26.60 42.78
C GLY A 723 -0.51 25.37 41.98
N SER A 724 -0.76 25.55 40.69
CA SER A 724 -1.15 24.54 39.67
C SER A 724 -2.41 23.72 39.95
N ALA A 725 -3.50 24.07 39.25
CA ALA A 725 -4.54 23.08 38.96
C ALA A 725 -3.93 21.99 38.06
N PRO A 726 -3.97 20.71 38.43
CA PRO A 726 -3.89 19.64 37.47
C PRO A 726 -5.12 19.77 36.55
N GLU A 727 -4.87 19.64 35.26
CA GLU A 727 -5.87 19.24 34.28
C GLU A 727 -6.68 18.06 34.83
N GLN A 728 -7.99 18.08 34.58
CA GLN A 728 -9.01 17.27 35.24
C GLN A 728 -8.80 15.77 35.03
N ASP A 729 -8.69 15.05 36.15
CA ASP A 729 -9.31 13.74 36.38
C ASP A 729 -9.83 13.80 37.82
N VAL A 730 -11.15 13.93 38.00
CA VAL A 730 -11.78 13.92 39.34
C VAL A 730 -12.01 12.46 39.74
N PRO A 731 -11.44 11.94 40.84
CA PRO A 731 -11.62 10.54 41.19
C PRO A 731 -12.95 10.27 41.92
N GLN A 732 -13.66 9.25 41.45
CA GLN A 732 -14.91 8.63 41.91
C GLN A 732 -14.87 8.02 43.33
N ALA A 733 -13.87 8.33 44.14
CA ALA A 733 -13.49 7.55 45.33
C ALA A 733 -14.21 7.97 46.63
N ALA A 734 -14.89 9.12 46.66
CA ALA A 734 -15.52 9.66 47.88
C ALA A 734 -16.94 9.11 48.17
N GLU A 735 -17.65 8.59 47.16
CA GLU A 735 -19.00 8.00 47.34
C GLU A 735 -18.95 6.65 48.06
N ASN A 736 -17.95 5.81 47.77
CA ASN A 736 -17.87 4.45 48.30
C ASN A 736 -17.60 4.38 49.82
N ALA A 737 -16.87 5.36 50.38
CA ALA A 737 -16.64 5.44 51.83
C ALA A 737 -17.90 5.85 52.61
N SER A 738 -18.79 6.63 51.99
CA SER A 738 -20.08 7.02 52.57
C SER A 738 -21.06 5.85 52.58
N ILE A 739 -21.05 5.03 51.52
CA ILE A 739 -21.91 3.85 51.38
C ILE A 739 -21.55 2.80 52.43
N LEU A 740 -20.27 2.50 52.65
CA LEU A 740 -19.81 1.58 53.72
C LEU A 740 -20.28 2.02 55.12
N ALA A 741 -20.18 3.31 55.44
CA ALA A 741 -20.60 3.82 56.75
C ALA A 741 -22.14 3.88 56.93
N LEU A 742 -22.88 4.09 55.83
CA LEU A 742 -24.34 4.00 55.81
C LEU A 742 -24.81 2.54 55.90
N MET A 743 -24.08 1.63 55.26
CA MET A 743 -24.33 0.20 55.27
C MET A 743 -24.09 -0.39 56.66
N ASP A 744 -22.98 -0.04 57.34
CA ASP A 744 -22.74 -0.43 58.74
C ASP A 744 -23.84 0.08 59.67
N ARG A 745 -24.33 1.30 59.44
CA ARG A 745 -25.43 1.89 60.22
C ARG A 745 -26.76 1.20 59.94
N TYR A 746 -27.07 0.92 58.67
CA TYR A 746 -28.25 0.18 58.26
C TYR A 746 -28.25 -1.23 58.84
N LEU A 747 -27.13 -1.95 58.76
CA LEU A 747 -27.01 -3.29 59.34
C LEU A 747 -27.23 -3.27 60.86
N ALA A 748 -26.70 -2.27 61.56
CA ALA A 748 -26.92 -2.10 62.99
C ALA A 748 -28.38 -1.77 63.34
N GLU A 749 -29.01 -0.84 62.62
CA GLU A 749 -30.42 -0.45 62.84
C GLU A 749 -31.40 -1.58 62.47
N ALA A 750 -31.12 -2.33 61.40
CA ALA A 750 -31.92 -3.50 61.01
C ALA A 750 -31.78 -4.65 62.01
N GLN A 751 -30.57 -4.91 62.51
CA GLN A 751 -30.36 -5.91 63.56
C GLN A 751 -31.10 -5.53 64.85
N GLU A 752 -31.03 -4.27 65.27
CA GLU A 752 -31.77 -3.78 66.45
C GLU A 752 -33.28 -3.93 66.30
N LEU A 753 -33.83 -3.69 65.09
CA LEU A 753 -35.25 -3.91 64.79
C LEU A 753 -35.63 -5.38 64.96
N PHE A 754 -34.86 -6.32 64.41
CA PHE A 754 -35.19 -7.74 64.49
C PHE A 754 -34.99 -8.31 65.90
N ASP A 755 -33.97 -7.86 66.65
CA ASP A 755 -33.79 -8.22 68.06
C ASP A 755 -34.97 -7.70 68.91
N TRP A 756 -35.48 -6.50 68.60
CA TRP A 756 -36.67 -5.95 69.27
C TRP A 756 -37.95 -6.69 68.89
N LEU A 757 -38.14 -7.07 67.62
CA LEU A 757 -39.30 -7.86 67.18
C LEU A 757 -39.30 -9.28 67.79
N GLU A 758 -38.14 -9.87 68.10
CA GLU A 758 -38.05 -11.13 68.85
C GLU A 758 -38.55 -11.03 70.30
N SER A 759 -38.66 -9.82 70.86
CA SER A 759 -39.21 -9.58 72.21
C SER A 759 -40.74 -9.53 72.29
N ASP A 760 -41.43 -9.75 71.15
CA ASP A 760 -42.90 -9.75 70.97
C ASP A 760 -43.59 -8.45 71.42
N PRO A 761 -43.30 -7.30 70.76
CA PRO A 761 -43.88 -6.01 71.13
C PRO A 761 -45.38 -5.92 70.79
N GLU A 762 -46.20 -5.40 71.71
CA GLU A 762 -47.68 -5.34 71.54
C GLU A 762 -48.19 -4.10 70.78
N ASP A 763 -47.37 -3.05 70.62
CA ASP A 763 -47.77 -1.79 69.97
C ASP A 763 -47.60 -1.83 68.46
N LEU A 764 -48.73 -1.96 67.76
CA LEU A 764 -48.78 -2.06 66.30
C LEU A 764 -48.35 -0.77 65.59
N ARG A 765 -48.50 0.40 66.19
CA ARG A 765 -48.03 1.65 65.55
C ARG A 765 -46.52 1.75 65.57
N GLU A 766 -45.90 1.36 66.69
CA GLU A 766 -44.45 1.38 66.80
C GLU A 766 -43.80 0.33 65.88
N ILE A 767 -44.45 -0.83 65.70
CA ILE A 767 -44.02 -1.83 64.70
C ILE A 767 -44.07 -1.24 63.29
N ALA A 768 -45.16 -0.58 62.91
CA ALA A 768 -45.30 0.03 61.59
C ALA A 768 -44.23 1.11 61.33
N GLU A 769 -44.03 2.04 62.27
CA GLU A 769 -43.06 3.14 62.11
C GLU A 769 -41.61 2.63 62.01
N ARG A 770 -41.23 1.65 62.84
CA ARG A 770 -39.86 1.10 62.79
C ARG A 770 -39.64 0.26 61.53
N CYS A 771 -40.64 -0.50 61.07
CA CYS A 771 -40.55 -1.24 59.81
C CYS A 771 -40.45 -0.30 58.61
N HIS A 772 -41.23 0.78 58.56
CA HIS A 772 -41.18 1.79 57.51
C HIS A 772 -39.77 2.39 57.38
N LYS A 773 -39.17 2.75 58.51
CA LYS A 773 -37.83 3.36 58.57
C LYS A 773 -36.76 2.44 57.97
N ILE A 774 -36.78 1.15 58.30
CA ILE A 774 -35.79 0.19 57.80
C ILE A 774 -36.11 -0.26 56.37
N ALA A 775 -37.38 -0.41 56.02
CA ALA A 775 -37.82 -0.78 54.66
C ALA A 775 -37.36 0.24 53.60
N GLY A 776 -37.39 1.53 53.96
CA GLY A 776 -36.87 2.60 53.10
C GLY A 776 -35.36 2.47 52.80
N SER A 777 -34.59 1.91 53.73
CA SER A 777 -33.15 1.70 53.57
C SER A 777 -32.79 0.35 52.96
N ALA A 778 -33.64 -0.68 53.15
CA ALA A 778 -33.36 -2.06 52.72
C ALA A 778 -33.23 -2.22 51.20
N ALA A 779 -34.01 -1.49 50.39
CA ALA A 779 -33.84 -1.50 48.93
C ALA A 779 -32.54 -0.83 48.48
N ALA A 780 -32.13 0.24 49.15
CA ALA A 780 -30.94 1.01 48.79
C ALA A 780 -29.64 0.21 49.01
N PHE A 781 -29.63 -0.77 49.92
CA PHE A 781 -28.49 -1.66 50.18
C PHE A 781 -28.65 -3.06 49.55
N GLY A 782 -29.54 -3.21 48.58
CA GLY A 782 -29.65 -4.46 47.81
C GLY A 782 -30.36 -5.61 48.52
N HIS A 783 -31.23 -5.34 49.51
CA HIS A 783 -32.09 -6.33 50.15
C HIS A 783 -33.58 -6.12 49.77
N PRO A 784 -33.96 -6.30 48.48
CA PRO A 784 -35.34 -6.07 48.03
C PRO A 784 -36.34 -7.03 48.68
N ASP A 785 -35.96 -8.30 48.88
CA ASP A 785 -36.80 -9.31 49.54
C ASP A 785 -37.09 -8.93 51.00
N LEU A 786 -36.11 -8.32 51.69
CA LEU A 786 -36.29 -7.83 53.04
C LEU A 786 -37.23 -6.62 53.07
N ARG A 787 -37.08 -5.69 52.12
CA ARG A 787 -37.96 -4.53 52.00
C ARG A 787 -39.41 -4.97 51.80
N GLU A 788 -39.65 -5.89 50.87
CA GLU A 788 -41.01 -6.36 50.61
C GLU A 788 -41.62 -7.02 51.86
N ALA A 789 -40.84 -7.83 52.57
CA ALA A 789 -41.30 -8.43 53.82
C ALA A 789 -41.58 -7.39 54.92
N LEU A 790 -40.76 -6.34 55.04
CA LEU A 790 -40.95 -5.25 56.02
C LEU A 790 -42.15 -4.35 55.66
N VAL A 791 -42.40 -4.09 54.37
CA VAL A 791 -43.60 -3.34 53.91
C VAL A 791 -44.86 -4.15 54.17
N GLN A 792 -44.87 -5.45 53.89
CA GLN A 792 -46.01 -6.32 54.23
C GLN A 792 -46.26 -6.36 55.75
N LEU A 793 -45.19 -6.33 56.55
CA LEU A 793 -45.30 -6.26 58.00
C LEU A 793 -45.86 -4.90 58.46
N GLU A 794 -45.42 -3.80 57.87
CA GLU A 794 -45.93 -2.44 58.11
C GLU A 794 -47.42 -2.29 57.74
N GLU A 795 -47.83 -2.77 56.57
CA GLU A 795 -49.22 -2.69 56.10
C GLU A 795 -50.15 -3.47 57.04
N ARG A 796 -49.74 -4.66 57.48
CA ARG A 796 -50.53 -5.47 58.42
C ARG A 796 -50.60 -4.84 59.81
N ALA A 797 -49.49 -4.24 60.27
CA ALA A 797 -49.46 -3.50 61.52
C ALA A 797 -50.40 -2.27 61.47
N THR A 798 -50.38 -1.53 60.36
CA THR A 798 -51.23 -0.34 60.13
C THR A 798 -52.71 -0.71 59.97
N ALA A 799 -53.00 -1.84 59.33
CA ALA A 799 -54.36 -2.38 59.18
C ALA A 799 -54.91 -3.02 60.47
N GLY A 800 -54.08 -3.21 61.50
CA GLY A 800 -54.49 -3.82 62.78
C GLY A 800 -54.65 -5.35 62.73
N ASP A 801 -54.11 -6.02 61.71
CA ASP A 801 -54.24 -7.46 61.51
C ASP A 801 -53.24 -8.24 62.39
N ARG A 802 -53.63 -8.47 63.65
CA ARG A 802 -52.81 -9.23 64.62
C ARG A 802 -52.62 -10.70 64.27
N ALA A 803 -53.55 -11.31 63.54
CA ALA A 803 -53.45 -12.73 63.17
C ALA A 803 -52.42 -12.97 62.06
N GLY A 804 -52.32 -12.00 61.13
CA GLY A 804 -51.35 -12.02 60.04
C GLY A 804 -49.95 -11.53 60.39
N LEU A 805 -49.77 -10.90 61.56
CA LEU A 805 -48.51 -10.25 61.95
C LEU A 805 -47.40 -11.26 62.26
N ALA A 806 -47.71 -12.32 63.03
CA ALA A 806 -46.71 -13.33 63.42
C ALA A 806 -46.06 -14.02 62.19
N GLN A 807 -46.86 -14.31 61.17
CA GLN A 807 -46.38 -14.91 59.92
C GLN A 807 -45.54 -13.92 59.09
N ALA A 808 -45.89 -12.63 59.10
CA ALA A 808 -45.13 -11.58 58.42
C ALA A 808 -43.78 -11.31 59.12
N ILE A 809 -43.74 -11.35 60.46
CA ILE A 809 -42.49 -11.25 61.23
C ILE A 809 -41.56 -12.43 60.90
N GLU A 810 -42.06 -13.66 60.88
CA GLU A 810 -41.26 -14.85 60.54
C GLU A 810 -40.71 -14.76 59.11
N THR A 811 -41.50 -14.22 58.17
CA THR A 811 -41.09 -14.01 56.78
C THR A 811 -40.00 -12.95 56.67
N ALA A 812 -40.13 -11.83 57.40
CA ALA A 812 -39.12 -10.76 57.43
C ALA A 812 -37.81 -11.23 58.11
N GLN A 813 -37.88 -12.00 59.20
CA GLN A 813 -36.71 -12.59 59.86
C GLN A 813 -35.99 -13.59 58.96
N LYS A 814 -36.75 -14.40 58.22
CA LYS A 814 -36.17 -15.34 57.25
C LYS A 814 -35.44 -14.58 56.14
N ALA A 815 -36.07 -13.54 55.58
CA ALA A 815 -35.46 -12.68 54.57
C ALA A 815 -34.19 -11.99 55.10
N TRP A 816 -34.17 -11.58 56.37
CA TRP A 816 -32.98 -10.99 56.99
C TRP A 816 -31.82 -11.98 57.11
N ARG A 817 -32.09 -13.20 57.60
CA ARG A 817 -31.06 -14.23 57.79
C ARG A 817 -30.52 -14.81 56.48
N THR A 818 -31.31 -14.76 55.40
CA THR A 818 -30.89 -15.25 54.07
C THR A 818 -30.35 -14.16 53.16
N SER A 819 -30.41 -12.88 53.57
CA SER A 819 -29.83 -11.79 52.79
C SER A 819 -28.29 -11.93 52.79
N PRO A 820 -27.63 -11.92 51.62
CA PRO A 820 -26.17 -11.96 51.54
C PRO A 820 -25.56 -10.75 52.25
N ALA A 821 -24.37 -10.90 52.84
CA ALA A 821 -23.64 -9.75 53.39
C ALA A 821 -23.48 -8.70 52.28
N PRO A 822 -23.79 -7.41 52.55
CA PRO A 822 -23.88 -6.44 51.48
C PRO A 822 -22.49 -6.24 50.86
N CYS A 823 -22.35 -6.65 49.59
CA CYS A 823 -21.15 -6.44 48.80
C CYS A 823 -21.23 -5.05 48.20
N VAL A 824 -20.19 -4.24 48.42
CA VAL A 824 -19.98 -3.01 47.65
C VAL A 824 -19.39 -3.44 46.32
N SER A 825 -20.23 -3.55 45.29
CA SER A 825 -19.84 -3.64 43.87
C SER A 825 -20.00 -2.29 43.22
#